data_AF-A0A930XTF9-F1
#
_entry.id   AF-A0A930XTF9-F1
#
_cell.length_a   1.000
_cell.length_b   1.000
_cell.length_c   1.000
_cell.angle_alpha   90.00
_cell.angle_beta   90.00
_cell.angle_gamma   90.00
#
_symmetry.space_group_name_H-M   'P 1'
#
loop_
_entity.id
_entity.type
_entity.pdbx_description
1 polymer ?
#
loop_
_entity_poly.entity_id
_entity_poly.type
_entity_poly.pdbx_seq_one_letter_code
_entity_poly.pdbx_strand_id
1 'polypeptide(L)'
;MKNEKNEITQKVISTPFRKTAKGRIYIPTMDFINFLNFLSFYRAKVNGMLEYVQVKGNLVKIVDKPFMIEVCLDWLENNFESYSNDGFTIKDVLESWVAKIRVLMDEKTLYFLPTIEILLHLDTENESYFYFKNTAVKVDKYSITLVDYKDLNGNVLEEQIIDREFKLPKSGSSKTSVPFQRFICNISNQLPDRINAFESVIGYMLHRYQNPANSKAVILLDGTINELNIVSGGSGKSLFVKGLSYMRSLCDISGKDFDSRNNFSFQRVSPQTNIVAINDIKENQNFEMFYGRVTDGFTISKKYKTDVYVPFCLSPKMIITSNYLLKAPMGNSTERRRYEIEFSEHYGKHLTVFEDFEHYFFDDWNTDQWNEFSMYMICCIQKYLNSGLVQADSINLNERRLINDVGIELIEFLDEELIRSKKLHKKELFQTFVKGGYVSYKYQPTQKSFTTRLKKYLEYKGYNYKETPSNTKIYFEVVNNSPPIVYTTIKDISVDYRIVDTKNKMTRLVKELTKYFGENRQGVLAIDLETTGLDPHNDEIECMALTFKERTGFNVSFRMQKGKILDFIQPIMPFVTSETITKVFHNAKFDLKFLQLYGIEINGQIKDTMIMDYLLDPNRKTHGLKEISKLHLGYCQVNYEEMLKGKSIKEVPIEELTNYACEDTDQTFQLYHYINNQLNSKL
;
A
#
# COMPACT_ATOMS: atom_id res chain seq x y z
N MET A 1 -23.28 -9.57 49.56
CA MET A 1 -24.56 -10.13 50.06
C MET A 1 -24.95 -11.26 49.15
N LYS A 2 -25.22 -12.45 49.71
CA LYS A 2 -25.67 -13.64 49.00
C LYS A 2 -27.00 -13.33 48.31
N ASN A 3 -27.07 -13.48 46.99
CA ASN A 3 -28.32 -13.54 46.27
C ASN A 3 -28.66 -15.02 46.02
N GLU A 4 -29.50 -15.55 46.90
CA GLU A 4 -30.25 -16.78 46.67
C GLU A 4 -31.13 -16.57 45.42
N LYS A 5 -30.74 -17.19 44.30
CA LYS A 5 -31.61 -17.32 43.14
C LYS A 5 -32.62 -18.43 43.46
N ASN A 6 -33.89 -18.06 43.48
CA ASN A 6 -35.02 -18.98 43.48
C ASN A 6 -34.89 -19.98 42.31
N GLU A 7 -34.49 -21.21 42.62
CA GLU A 7 -34.63 -22.35 41.73
C GLU A 7 -36.12 -22.72 41.61
N ILE A 8 -36.76 -22.25 40.55
CA ILE A 8 -37.96 -22.91 40.04
C ILE A 8 -37.47 -24.22 39.43
N THR A 9 -37.48 -25.30 40.22
CA THR A 9 -37.22 -26.66 39.77
C THR A 9 -38.36 -27.12 38.86
N GLN A 10 -38.34 -26.65 37.60
CA GLN A 10 -39.03 -27.34 36.52
C GLN A 10 -38.45 -28.75 36.46
N LYS A 11 -39.31 -29.76 36.64
CA LYS A 11 -38.98 -31.17 36.43
C LYS A 11 -38.32 -31.28 35.05
N VAL A 12 -37.02 -31.52 35.00
CA VAL A 12 -36.28 -31.65 33.74
C VAL A 12 -36.78 -32.91 33.06
N ILE A 13 -37.61 -32.75 32.04
CA ILE A 13 -38.10 -33.86 31.23
C ILE A 13 -37.00 -34.20 30.24
N SER A 14 -36.32 -35.33 30.46
CA SER A 14 -35.28 -35.84 29.55
C SER A 14 -35.85 -36.50 28.29
N THR A 15 -37.15 -36.83 28.26
CA THR A 15 -37.79 -37.56 27.15
C THR A 15 -39.01 -36.83 26.57
N PRO A 16 -39.08 -36.58 25.25
CA PRO A 16 -40.19 -35.84 24.65
C PRO A 16 -41.44 -36.69 24.36
N PHE A 17 -41.43 -37.99 24.62
CA PHE A 17 -42.49 -38.92 24.22
C PHE A 17 -43.07 -39.71 25.40
N ARG A 18 -44.32 -40.15 25.27
CA ARG A 18 -45.03 -40.98 26.24
C ARG A 18 -45.77 -42.12 25.57
N LYS A 19 -45.93 -43.23 26.30
CA LYS A 19 -46.76 -44.37 25.90
C LYS A 19 -48.15 -44.26 26.52
N THR A 20 -49.19 -44.41 25.71
CA THR A 20 -50.57 -44.49 26.19
C THR A 20 -50.88 -45.86 26.79
N ALA A 21 -51.96 -45.98 27.57
CA ALA A 21 -52.46 -47.27 28.06
C ALA A 21 -52.77 -48.28 26.94
N LYS A 22 -53.03 -47.80 25.70
CA LYS A 22 -53.25 -48.63 24.50
C LYS A 22 -51.96 -48.92 23.71
N GLY A 23 -50.79 -48.61 24.26
CA GLY A 23 -49.48 -48.89 23.66
C GLY A 23 -49.02 -47.92 22.57
N ARG A 24 -49.82 -46.92 22.17
CA ARG A 24 -49.42 -45.91 21.18
C ARG A 24 -48.47 -44.87 21.78
N ILE A 25 -47.45 -44.49 21.01
CA ILE A 25 -46.51 -43.42 21.34
C ILE A 25 -47.05 -42.07 20.87
N TYR A 26 -46.96 -41.06 21.73
CA TYR A 26 -47.31 -39.68 21.40
C TYR A 26 -46.33 -38.71 22.05
N ILE A 27 -46.24 -37.50 21.47
CA ILE A 27 -45.32 -36.44 21.91
C ILE A 27 -46.16 -35.28 22.46
N PRO A 28 -46.28 -35.12 23.79
CA PRO A 28 -46.89 -33.93 24.38
C PRO A 28 -46.10 -32.68 23.96
N THR A 29 -46.80 -31.63 23.53
CA THR A 29 -46.13 -30.44 22.97
C THR A 29 -45.23 -29.75 24.01
N MET A 30 -45.69 -29.64 25.25
CA MET A 30 -44.90 -29.02 26.32
C MET A 30 -43.71 -29.88 26.76
N ASP A 31 -43.83 -31.22 26.71
CA ASP A 31 -42.72 -32.12 26.99
C ASP A 31 -41.63 -31.96 25.92
N PHE A 32 -42.01 -31.77 24.66
CA PHE A 32 -41.06 -31.47 23.58
C PHE A 32 -40.37 -30.10 23.79
N ILE A 33 -41.10 -29.06 24.23
CA ILE A 33 -40.48 -27.77 24.57
C ILE A 33 -39.50 -27.89 25.75
N ASN A 34 -39.87 -28.64 26.79
CA ASN A 34 -38.98 -28.92 27.91
C ASN A 34 -37.76 -29.76 27.50
N PHE A 35 -37.94 -30.67 26.55
CA PHE A 35 -36.85 -31.45 25.97
C PHE A 35 -35.89 -30.59 25.15
N LEU A 36 -36.40 -29.66 24.34
CA LEU A 36 -35.54 -28.67 23.66
C LEU A 36 -34.75 -27.83 24.66
N ASN A 37 -35.37 -27.40 25.77
CA ASN A 37 -34.68 -26.70 26.85
C ASN A 37 -33.62 -27.58 27.54
N PHE A 38 -33.90 -28.87 27.74
CA PHE A 38 -32.93 -29.84 28.24
C PHE A 38 -31.72 -29.98 27.30
N LEU A 39 -31.94 -29.94 25.98
CA LEU A 39 -30.89 -29.86 24.96
C LEU A 39 -30.23 -28.47 24.85
N SER A 40 -30.53 -27.58 25.80
CA SER A 40 -30.01 -26.22 25.92
C SER A 40 -30.38 -25.30 24.76
N PHE A 41 -31.57 -25.49 24.18
CA PHE A 41 -32.14 -24.56 23.22
C PHE A 41 -32.99 -23.48 23.91
N TYR A 42 -32.77 -22.23 23.49
CA TYR A 42 -33.43 -21.06 24.02
C TYR A 42 -33.83 -20.09 22.91
N ARG A 43 -34.69 -19.13 23.26
CA ARG A 43 -34.79 -17.88 22.50
C ARG A 43 -33.86 -16.86 23.15
N ALA A 44 -33.12 -16.10 22.35
CA ALA A 44 -32.22 -15.08 22.87
C ALA A 44 -32.18 -13.86 21.97
N LYS A 45 -31.95 -12.68 22.55
CA LYS A 45 -31.66 -11.48 21.78
C LYS A 45 -30.15 -11.42 21.51
N VAL A 46 -29.75 -11.64 20.26
CA VAL A 46 -28.34 -11.57 19.81
C VAL A 46 -28.20 -10.41 18.83
N ASN A 47 -27.29 -9.48 19.08
CA ASN A 47 -27.10 -8.27 18.26
C ASN A 47 -28.40 -7.48 17.98
N GLY A 48 -29.33 -7.46 18.94
CA GLY A 48 -30.60 -6.76 18.78
C GLY A 48 -31.72 -7.59 18.15
N MET A 49 -31.44 -8.78 17.62
CA MET A 49 -32.40 -9.65 16.96
C MET A 49 -32.79 -10.82 17.84
N LEU A 50 -34.07 -11.22 17.80
CA LEU A 50 -34.52 -12.42 18.49
C LEU A 50 -34.20 -13.65 17.64
N GLU A 51 -33.34 -14.52 18.17
CA GLU A 51 -32.83 -15.72 17.51
C GLU A 51 -33.14 -16.96 18.36
N TYR A 52 -33.11 -18.14 17.72
CA TYR A 52 -32.98 -19.40 18.43
C TYR A 52 -31.50 -19.69 18.65
N VAL A 53 -31.14 -20.11 19.86
CA VAL A 53 -29.76 -20.41 20.21
C VAL A 53 -29.62 -21.73 20.93
N GLN A 54 -28.49 -22.41 20.73
CA GLN A 54 -28.03 -23.47 21.62
C GLN A 54 -26.91 -22.94 22.50
N VAL A 55 -27.00 -23.12 23.82
CA VAL A 55 -26.00 -22.62 24.77
C VAL A 55 -25.25 -23.80 25.41
N LYS A 56 -23.92 -23.77 25.35
CA LYS A 56 -23.03 -24.76 25.96
C LYS A 56 -21.96 -24.04 26.78
N GLY A 57 -22.21 -23.90 28.08
CA GLY A 57 -21.37 -23.06 28.94
C GLY A 57 -21.38 -21.61 28.46
N ASN A 58 -20.21 -21.06 28.15
CA ASN A 58 -20.09 -19.71 27.60
C ASN A 58 -20.22 -19.65 26.07
N LEU A 59 -20.34 -20.79 25.37
CA LEU A 59 -20.52 -20.83 23.92
C LEU A 59 -22.01 -20.75 23.55
N VAL A 60 -22.30 -19.98 22.51
CA VAL A 60 -23.65 -19.76 21.99
C VAL A 60 -23.64 -19.99 20.49
N LYS A 61 -24.45 -20.93 20.00
CA LYS A 61 -24.66 -21.16 18.58
C LYS A 61 -25.99 -20.57 18.15
N ILE A 62 -26.03 -19.76 17.10
CA ILE A 62 -27.31 -19.37 16.49
C ILE A 62 -27.78 -20.53 15.62
N VAL A 63 -29.02 -20.96 15.81
CA VAL A 63 -29.55 -22.19 15.19
C VAL A 63 -30.83 -21.94 14.43
N ASP A 64 -31.07 -22.76 13.42
CA ASP A 64 -32.35 -22.83 12.74
C ASP A 64 -33.14 -24.09 13.15
N LYS A 65 -34.39 -24.16 12.69
CA LYS A 65 -35.27 -25.29 13.00
C LYS A 65 -34.72 -26.64 12.50
N PRO A 66 -34.17 -26.76 11.27
CA PRO A 66 -33.47 -27.97 10.83
C PRO A 66 -32.38 -28.44 11.80
N PHE A 67 -31.49 -27.55 12.23
CA PHE A 67 -30.42 -27.90 13.17
C PHE A 67 -30.96 -28.39 14.52
N MET A 68 -32.01 -27.74 15.04
CA MET A 68 -32.66 -28.20 16.27
C MET A 68 -33.22 -29.63 16.13
N ILE A 69 -33.77 -29.99 14.97
CA ILE A 69 -34.26 -31.35 14.68
C ILE A 69 -33.11 -32.34 14.61
N GLU A 70 -32.01 -32.00 13.94
CA GLU A 70 -30.81 -32.83 13.84
C GLU A 70 -30.29 -33.19 15.24
N VAL A 71 -30.10 -32.21 16.12
CA VAL A 71 -29.68 -32.47 17.52
C VAL A 71 -30.67 -33.34 18.28
N CYS A 72 -31.97 -33.16 18.04
CA CYS A 72 -33.01 -33.99 18.65
C CYS A 72 -32.93 -35.46 18.18
N LEU A 73 -32.67 -35.69 16.89
CA LEU A 73 -32.49 -37.02 16.31
C LEU A 73 -31.21 -37.67 16.82
N ASP A 74 -30.09 -36.96 16.82
CA ASP A 74 -28.82 -37.43 17.36
C ASP A 74 -28.95 -37.83 18.83
N TRP A 75 -29.65 -37.02 19.61
CA TRP A 75 -29.92 -37.37 21.01
C TRP A 75 -30.75 -38.64 21.11
N LEU A 76 -31.81 -38.79 20.29
CA LEU A 76 -32.66 -39.97 20.32
C LEU A 76 -31.86 -41.23 19.98
N GLU A 77 -31.08 -41.21 18.90
CA GLU A 77 -30.27 -42.35 18.47
C GLU A 77 -29.26 -42.78 19.53
N ASN A 78 -28.57 -41.83 20.16
CA ASN A 78 -27.56 -42.12 21.17
C ASN A 78 -28.11 -42.53 22.54
N ASN A 79 -29.39 -42.24 22.84
CA ASN A 79 -29.98 -42.48 24.16
C ASN A 79 -31.12 -43.52 24.14
N PHE A 80 -31.57 -43.97 22.97
CA PHE A 80 -32.75 -44.83 22.86
C PHE A 80 -32.60 -46.18 23.58
N GLU A 81 -31.40 -46.77 23.61
CA GLU A 81 -31.17 -48.08 24.24
C GLU A 81 -31.67 -48.14 25.69
N SER A 82 -31.60 -47.03 26.42
CA SER A 82 -32.10 -46.92 27.79
C SER A 82 -33.62 -47.09 27.94
N TYR A 83 -34.38 -47.03 26.84
CA TYR A 83 -35.84 -47.19 26.77
C TYR A 83 -36.27 -48.47 26.05
N SER A 84 -35.33 -49.32 25.63
CA SER A 84 -35.59 -50.54 24.87
C SER A 84 -36.52 -51.54 25.58
N ASN A 85 -36.55 -51.51 26.91
CA ASN A 85 -37.38 -52.38 27.75
C ASN A 85 -38.85 -51.92 27.87
N ASP A 86 -39.23 -50.75 27.33
CA ASP A 86 -40.58 -50.18 27.47
C ASP A 86 -41.58 -50.71 26.43
N GLY A 87 -41.18 -51.68 25.61
CA GLY A 87 -42.03 -52.39 24.64
C GLY A 87 -42.49 -51.52 23.49
N PHE A 88 -41.59 -50.68 22.96
CA PHE A 88 -41.70 -49.97 21.67
C PHE A 88 -40.28 -49.77 21.11
N THR A 89 -40.20 -49.47 19.81
CA THR A 89 -38.95 -49.29 19.07
C THR A 89 -38.68 -47.81 18.80
N ILE A 90 -37.44 -47.48 18.44
CA ILE A 90 -37.08 -46.13 18.03
C ILE A 90 -37.93 -45.66 16.84
N LYS A 91 -38.31 -46.59 15.96
CA LYS A 91 -39.17 -46.33 14.80
C LYS A 91 -40.57 -45.84 15.22
N ASP A 92 -41.14 -46.41 16.29
CA ASP A 92 -42.46 -45.98 16.80
C ASP A 92 -42.42 -44.52 17.31
N VAL A 93 -41.30 -44.12 17.91
CA VAL A 93 -41.08 -42.72 18.34
C VAL A 93 -40.92 -41.82 17.12
N LEU A 94 -40.07 -42.20 16.16
CA LEU A 94 -39.81 -41.43 14.94
C LEU A 94 -41.08 -41.20 14.13
N GLU A 95 -41.93 -42.23 13.95
CA GLU A 95 -43.22 -42.10 13.27
C GLU A 95 -44.13 -41.09 13.97
N SER A 96 -44.20 -41.13 15.31
CA SER A 96 -44.96 -40.15 16.10
C SER A 96 -44.41 -38.72 15.95
N TRP A 97 -43.09 -38.58 15.83
CA TRP A 97 -42.43 -37.30 15.64
C TRP A 97 -42.70 -36.72 14.26
N VAL A 98 -42.49 -37.49 13.21
CA VAL A 98 -42.76 -37.10 11.82
C VAL A 98 -44.21 -36.63 11.66
N ALA A 99 -45.15 -37.33 12.28
CA ALA A 99 -46.57 -36.97 12.25
C ALA A 99 -46.86 -35.60 12.89
N LYS A 100 -46.06 -35.16 13.88
CA LYS A 100 -46.32 -33.94 14.66
C LYS A 100 -45.29 -32.81 14.43
N ILE A 101 -44.20 -33.05 13.72
CA ILE A 101 -43.03 -32.14 13.66
C ILE A 101 -43.40 -30.73 13.17
N ARG A 102 -44.34 -30.62 12.22
CA ARG A 102 -44.83 -29.32 11.72
C ARG A 102 -45.42 -28.46 12.83
N VAL A 103 -46.15 -29.05 13.77
CA VAL A 103 -46.76 -28.36 14.91
C VAL A 103 -45.71 -28.07 15.98
N LEU A 104 -44.80 -29.02 16.23
CA LEU A 104 -43.76 -28.89 17.24
C LEU A 104 -42.73 -27.79 16.92
N MET A 105 -42.42 -27.58 15.63
CA MET A 105 -41.45 -26.60 15.15
C MET A 105 -42.10 -25.32 14.58
N ASP A 106 -43.42 -25.18 14.74
CA ASP A 106 -44.12 -23.94 14.38
C ASP A 106 -43.66 -22.77 15.27
N GLU A 107 -43.66 -21.55 14.74
CA GLU A 107 -43.21 -20.36 15.47
C GLU A 107 -44.03 -20.12 16.75
N LYS A 108 -45.35 -20.37 16.73
CA LYS A 108 -46.20 -20.18 17.91
C LYS A 108 -45.87 -21.17 19.01
N THR A 109 -45.49 -22.39 18.64
CA THR A 109 -45.06 -23.43 19.59
C THR A 109 -43.69 -23.09 20.17
N LEU A 110 -42.72 -22.73 19.33
CA LEU A 110 -41.38 -22.34 19.78
C LEU A 110 -41.37 -21.03 20.59
N TYR A 111 -42.44 -20.22 20.52
CA TYR A 111 -42.64 -19.08 21.40
C TYR A 111 -42.78 -19.47 22.90
N PHE A 112 -42.95 -20.75 23.22
CA PHE A 112 -42.94 -21.25 24.60
C PHE A 112 -41.56 -21.68 25.09
N LEU A 113 -40.52 -21.65 24.23
CA LEU A 113 -39.14 -21.83 24.69
C LEU A 113 -38.74 -20.70 25.64
N PRO A 114 -37.98 -20.98 26.72
CA PRO A 114 -37.49 -19.95 27.61
C PRO A 114 -36.67 -18.90 26.85
N THR A 115 -36.83 -17.65 27.26
CA THR A 115 -36.05 -16.54 26.72
C THR A 115 -34.94 -16.19 27.69
N ILE A 116 -33.71 -16.13 27.20
CA ILE A 116 -32.52 -15.76 27.98
C ILE A 116 -31.87 -14.51 27.40
N GLU A 117 -31.12 -13.82 28.25
CA GLU A 117 -30.25 -12.72 27.83
C GLU A 117 -28.85 -13.26 27.55
N ILE A 118 -28.30 -12.92 26.38
CA ILE A 118 -26.95 -13.31 25.97
C ILE A 118 -26.08 -12.06 26.05
N LEU A 119 -25.10 -12.07 26.95
CA LEU A 119 -24.12 -11.01 27.08
C LEU A 119 -22.91 -11.35 26.23
N LEU A 120 -22.86 -10.84 25.00
CA LEU A 120 -21.74 -11.10 24.11
C LEU A 120 -20.42 -10.53 24.67
N HIS A 121 -19.38 -11.34 24.60
CA HIS A 121 -18.02 -10.94 24.93
C HIS A 121 -17.43 -10.12 23.77
N LEU A 122 -17.24 -8.82 24.00
CA LEU A 122 -16.71 -7.88 23.02
C LEU A 122 -15.28 -7.47 23.37
N ASP A 123 -14.56 -6.98 22.36
CA ASP A 123 -13.28 -6.31 22.60
C ASP A 123 -13.55 -4.95 23.27
N THR A 124 -12.63 -4.52 24.12
CA THR A 124 -12.65 -3.17 24.73
C THR A 124 -11.65 -2.27 24.00
N GLU A 125 -11.53 -1.02 24.43
CA GLU A 125 -10.48 -0.13 23.88
C GLU A 125 -9.06 -0.65 24.13
N ASN A 126 -8.85 -1.40 25.23
CA ASN A 126 -7.52 -1.79 25.70
C ASN A 126 -7.20 -3.28 25.47
N GLU A 127 -8.20 -4.08 25.11
CA GLU A 127 -8.09 -5.54 25.09
C GLU A 127 -8.89 -6.14 23.95
N SER A 128 -8.30 -7.13 23.27
CA SER A 128 -8.94 -7.89 22.19
C SER A 128 -8.85 -9.39 22.43
N TYR A 129 -9.86 -10.11 21.96
CA TYR A 129 -9.98 -11.54 22.17
C TYR A 129 -10.10 -12.31 20.85
N PHE A 130 -9.35 -13.40 20.74
CA PHE A 130 -9.51 -14.40 19.68
C PHE A 130 -9.99 -15.71 20.26
N TYR A 131 -10.86 -16.41 19.54
CA TYR A 131 -11.49 -17.63 20.02
C TYR A 131 -11.03 -18.76 19.11
N PHE A 132 -10.24 -19.71 19.63
CA PHE A 132 -9.82 -20.92 18.93
C PHE A 132 -10.55 -22.12 19.52
N LYS A 133 -10.53 -23.28 18.84
CA LYS A 133 -11.26 -24.48 19.30
C LYS A 133 -10.99 -24.86 20.75
N ASN A 134 -9.75 -24.72 21.19
CA ASN A 134 -9.27 -25.16 22.50
C ASN A 134 -9.14 -24.05 23.55
N THR A 135 -9.09 -22.77 23.16
CA THR A 135 -8.83 -21.65 24.09
C THR A 135 -9.24 -20.31 23.49
N ALA A 136 -9.53 -19.34 24.37
CA ALA A 136 -9.56 -17.94 24.00
C ALA A 136 -8.18 -17.31 24.24
N VAL A 137 -7.72 -16.42 23.36
CA VAL A 137 -6.49 -15.65 23.52
C VAL A 137 -6.86 -14.21 23.81
N LYS A 138 -6.52 -13.75 25.01
CA LYS A 138 -6.63 -12.35 25.42
C LYS A 138 -5.34 -11.61 25.06
N VAL A 139 -5.49 -10.45 24.42
CA VAL A 139 -4.39 -9.58 23.99
C VAL A 139 -4.64 -8.20 24.58
N ASP A 140 -3.69 -7.72 25.36
CA ASP A 140 -3.63 -6.33 25.84
C ASP A 140 -2.30 -5.69 25.43
N LYS A 141 -2.11 -4.42 25.79
CA LYS A 141 -0.91 -3.63 25.47
C LYS A 141 0.41 -4.29 25.93
N TYR A 142 0.36 -5.07 27.01
CA TYR A 142 1.52 -5.61 27.73
C TYR A 142 1.63 -7.13 27.65
N SER A 143 0.53 -7.85 27.43
CA SER A 143 0.49 -9.30 27.56
C SER A 143 -0.39 -10.00 26.51
N ILE A 144 -0.06 -11.27 26.26
CA ILE A 144 -0.87 -12.22 25.49
C ILE A 144 -1.08 -13.43 26.40
N THR A 145 -2.33 -13.76 26.70
CA THR A 145 -2.69 -14.81 27.67
C THR A 145 -3.73 -15.76 27.12
N LEU A 146 -3.58 -17.06 27.44
CA LEU A 146 -4.57 -18.09 27.12
C LEU A 146 -5.61 -18.15 28.23
N VAL A 147 -6.89 -18.18 27.86
CA VAL A 147 -8.04 -18.17 28.77
C VAL A 147 -8.95 -19.35 28.39
N ASP A 148 -9.42 -20.09 29.38
CA ASP A 148 -10.44 -21.11 29.19
C ASP A 148 -11.79 -20.43 28.94
N TYR A 149 -12.61 -20.99 28.05
CA TYR A 149 -13.92 -20.41 27.75
C TYR A 149 -14.79 -20.24 28.98
N LYS A 150 -14.71 -21.15 29.96
CA LYS A 150 -15.49 -21.08 31.21
C LYS A 150 -15.12 -19.88 32.09
N ASP A 151 -13.91 -19.34 31.92
CA ASP A 151 -13.38 -18.23 32.71
C ASP A 151 -13.65 -16.85 32.06
N LEU A 152 -14.29 -16.84 30.89
CA LEU A 152 -14.70 -15.60 30.22
C LEU A 152 -15.92 -14.96 30.92
N ASN A 153 -15.86 -13.63 31.09
CA ASN A 153 -16.98 -12.83 31.59
C ASN A 153 -17.94 -12.45 30.46
N GLY A 154 -18.56 -13.45 29.84
CA GLY A 154 -19.52 -13.26 28.75
C GLY A 154 -19.60 -14.47 27.81
N ASN A 155 -20.54 -14.39 26.89
CA ASN A 155 -20.80 -15.42 25.90
C ASN A 155 -20.04 -15.17 24.59
N VAL A 156 -19.59 -16.25 23.97
CA VAL A 156 -18.92 -16.25 22.66
C VAL A 156 -19.81 -16.94 21.65
N LEU A 157 -20.02 -16.32 20.49
CA LEU A 157 -20.72 -16.95 19.39
C LEU A 157 -19.84 -18.02 18.75
N GLU A 158 -20.35 -19.23 18.53
CA GLU A 158 -19.60 -20.32 17.89
C GLU A 158 -19.06 -19.91 16.51
N GLU A 159 -19.77 -19.05 15.78
CA GLU A 159 -19.35 -18.54 14.48
C GLU A 159 -18.13 -17.60 14.55
N GLN A 160 -17.75 -17.15 15.76
CA GLN A 160 -16.52 -16.38 16.00
C GLN A 160 -15.32 -17.27 16.33
N ILE A 161 -15.53 -18.58 16.53
CA ILE A 161 -14.46 -19.52 16.79
C ILE A 161 -13.71 -19.78 15.49
N ILE A 162 -12.42 -19.49 15.52
CA ILE A 162 -11.48 -19.85 14.48
C ILE A 162 -11.34 -21.37 14.49
N ASP A 163 -11.57 -21.99 13.33
CA ASP A 163 -11.66 -23.45 13.14
C ASP A 163 -10.31 -24.20 13.24
N ARG A 164 -9.47 -23.85 14.21
CA ARG A 164 -8.19 -24.51 14.51
C ARG A 164 -7.87 -24.41 16.00
N GLU A 165 -7.00 -25.28 16.48
CA GLU A 165 -6.41 -25.13 17.81
C GLU A 165 -5.28 -24.09 17.79
N PHE A 166 -5.05 -23.44 18.93
CA PHE A 166 -3.93 -22.53 19.11
C PHE A 166 -3.06 -22.96 20.30
N LYS A 167 -1.75 -22.90 20.10
CA LYS A 167 -0.74 -23.07 21.14
C LYS A 167 0.29 -21.96 20.97
N LEU A 168 0.81 -21.46 22.08
CA LEU A 168 1.92 -20.51 22.03
C LEU A 168 3.11 -21.18 21.32
N PRO A 169 3.72 -20.52 20.31
CA PRO A 169 4.90 -21.04 19.65
C PRO A 169 6.01 -21.35 20.66
N LYS A 170 6.77 -22.44 20.44
CA LYS A 170 7.84 -22.85 21.36
C LYS A 170 8.93 -21.78 21.39
N SER A 171 9.33 -21.33 22.58
CA SER A 171 10.47 -20.41 22.72
C SER A 171 11.72 -21.04 22.06
N GLY A 172 12.24 -20.40 21.02
CA GLY A 172 13.43 -20.87 20.28
C GLY A 172 13.17 -21.67 19.00
N SER A 173 11.93 -21.80 18.53
CA SER A 173 11.66 -22.33 17.18
C SER A 173 12.10 -21.32 16.11
N SER A 174 13.32 -21.54 15.61
CA SER A 174 13.95 -21.02 14.38
C SER A 174 13.95 -19.51 14.11
N LYS A 175 15.15 -18.99 13.81
CA LYS A 175 15.41 -17.67 13.21
C LYS A 175 14.80 -17.47 11.81
N THR A 176 13.96 -18.38 11.32
CA THR A 176 13.21 -18.21 10.06
C THR A 176 11.99 -17.35 10.33
N SER A 177 11.93 -16.18 9.67
CA SER A 177 10.77 -15.29 9.68
C SER A 177 9.50 -16.05 9.33
N VAL A 178 8.43 -15.88 10.12
CA VAL A 178 7.07 -16.34 9.78
C VAL A 178 6.78 -15.95 8.33
N PRO A 179 6.37 -16.87 7.42
CA PRO A 179 6.25 -16.54 6.00
C PRO A 179 5.40 -15.29 5.74
N PHE A 180 4.28 -15.15 6.47
CA PHE A 180 3.44 -13.96 6.36
C PHE A 180 4.11 -12.68 6.85
N GLN A 181 4.92 -12.74 7.90
CA GLN A 181 5.72 -11.58 8.34
C GLN A 181 6.71 -11.15 7.26
N ARG A 182 7.41 -12.11 6.61
CA ARG A 182 8.30 -11.80 5.48
C ARG A 182 7.52 -11.21 4.30
N PHE A 183 6.33 -11.72 4.02
CA PHE A 183 5.42 -11.15 3.02
C PHE A 183 5.09 -9.68 3.36
N ILE A 184 4.75 -9.37 4.63
CA ILE A 184 4.54 -7.99 5.08
C ILE A 184 5.79 -7.13 4.90
N CYS A 185 6.98 -7.63 5.24
CA CYS A 185 8.25 -6.93 5.00
C CYS A 185 8.44 -6.60 3.52
N ASN A 186 8.18 -7.56 2.63
CA ASN A 186 8.35 -7.42 1.20
C ASN A 186 7.39 -6.38 0.59
N ILE A 187 6.09 -6.44 0.89
CA ILE A 187 5.11 -5.44 0.42
C ILE A 187 5.33 -4.04 1.03
N SER A 188 6.11 -3.95 2.11
CA SER A 188 6.51 -2.70 2.76
C SER A 188 7.78 -2.08 2.16
N ASN A 189 8.35 -2.68 1.11
CA ASN A 189 9.68 -2.35 0.58
C ASN A 189 10.80 -2.49 1.63
N GLN A 190 10.59 -3.34 2.63
CA GLN A 190 11.52 -3.58 3.75
C GLN A 190 11.87 -2.33 4.58
N LEU A 191 11.08 -1.27 4.47
CA LEU A 191 11.27 -0.04 5.24
C LEU A 191 10.61 -0.15 6.63
N PRO A 192 11.34 0.08 7.75
CA PRO A 192 10.80 -0.10 9.10
C PRO A 192 9.49 0.65 9.37
N ASP A 193 9.39 1.91 8.95
CA ASP A 193 8.19 2.72 9.18
C ASP A 193 6.97 2.20 8.41
N ARG A 194 7.19 1.67 7.20
CA ARG A 194 6.13 1.04 6.40
C ARG A 194 5.71 -0.31 6.97
N ILE A 195 6.67 -1.11 7.44
CA ILE A 195 6.38 -2.37 8.13
C ILE A 195 5.49 -2.09 9.35
N ASN A 196 5.87 -1.11 10.18
CA ASN A 196 5.07 -0.68 11.32
C ASN A 196 3.67 -0.18 10.90
N ALA A 197 3.56 0.56 9.80
CA ALA A 197 2.28 0.99 9.26
C ALA A 197 1.39 -0.19 8.85
N PHE A 198 1.91 -1.16 8.10
CA PHE A 198 1.18 -2.36 7.70
C PHE A 198 0.76 -3.23 8.89
N GLU A 199 1.65 -3.43 9.87
CA GLU A 199 1.34 -4.16 11.09
C GLU A 199 0.27 -3.44 11.93
N SER A 200 0.32 -2.11 12.01
CA SER A 200 -0.72 -1.32 12.68
C SER A 200 -2.08 -1.42 11.96
N VAL A 201 -2.09 -1.52 10.63
CA VAL A 201 -3.29 -1.77 9.83
C VAL A 201 -3.86 -3.15 10.12
N ILE A 202 -3.03 -4.19 10.16
CA ILE A 202 -3.47 -5.54 10.56
C ILE A 202 -4.09 -5.47 11.95
N GLY A 203 -3.39 -4.85 12.91
CA GLY A 203 -3.88 -4.70 14.28
C GLY A 203 -5.22 -3.97 14.36
N TYR A 204 -5.35 -2.83 13.67
CA TYR A 204 -6.59 -2.07 13.58
C TYR A 204 -7.74 -2.90 13.00
N MET A 205 -7.50 -3.63 11.91
CA MET A 205 -8.52 -4.43 11.23
C MET A 205 -8.99 -5.63 12.07
N LEU A 206 -8.10 -6.22 12.87
CA LEU A 206 -8.43 -7.37 13.72
C LEU A 206 -9.03 -6.98 15.08
N HIS A 207 -8.84 -5.75 15.53
CA HIS A 207 -9.44 -5.20 16.75
C HIS A 207 -10.93 -4.90 16.54
N ARG A 208 -11.86 -5.56 17.24
CA ARG A 208 -13.31 -5.39 16.98
C ARG A 208 -13.87 -4.09 17.56
N TYR A 209 -13.28 -3.55 18.62
CA TYR A 209 -13.73 -2.30 19.21
C TYR A 209 -13.66 -1.15 18.19
N GLN A 210 -14.74 -0.38 18.12
CA GLN A 210 -14.90 0.75 17.22
C GLN A 210 -14.69 2.05 18.01
N ASN A 211 -13.61 2.77 17.73
CA ASN A 211 -13.32 4.05 18.35
C ASN A 211 -14.04 5.17 17.57
N PRO A 212 -15.05 5.86 18.16
CA PRO A 212 -15.78 6.93 17.47
C PRO A 212 -14.89 8.09 17.00
N ALA A 213 -13.77 8.35 17.68
CA ALA A 213 -12.84 9.42 17.33
C ALA A 213 -11.88 9.04 16.19
N ASN A 214 -11.68 7.75 15.93
CA ASN A 214 -10.68 7.25 14.99
C ASN A 214 -11.16 6.05 14.16
N SER A 215 -12.40 6.13 13.66
CA SER A 215 -12.93 5.13 12.72
C SER A 215 -12.55 5.48 11.28
N LYS A 216 -11.82 4.57 10.64
CA LYS A 216 -11.30 4.72 9.28
C LYS A 216 -11.60 3.49 8.42
N ALA A 217 -11.93 3.71 7.15
CA ALA A 217 -11.77 2.68 6.13
C ALA A 217 -10.32 2.66 5.64
N VAL A 218 -9.73 1.47 5.60
CA VAL A 218 -8.38 1.24 5.08
C VAL A 218 -8.45 1.05 3.57
N ILE A 219 -7.60 1.73 2.82
CA ILE A 219 -7.49 1.62 1.37
C ILE A 219 -6.08 1.15 1.04
N LEU A 220 -6.00 -0.03 0.42
CA LEU A 220 -4.77 -0.61 -0.10
C LEU A 220 -4.61 -0.22 -1.57
N LEU A 221 -3.51 0.45 -1.89
CA LEU A 221 -3.21 0.97 -3.23
C LEU A 221 -2.01 0.22 -3.84
N ASP A 222 -1.93 0.17 -5.18
CA ASP A 222 -0.72 -0.34 -5.86
C ASP A 222 0.41 0.69 -5.92
N GLY A 223 1.65 0.20 -5.92
CA GLY A 223 2.89 0.99 -5.98
C GLY A 223 3.22 1.62 -7.34
N THR A 224 2.53 1.26 -8.43
CA THR A 224 2.79 1.77 -9.79
C THR A 224 2.13 3.12 -10.10
N ILE A 225 2.95 4.16 -10.32
CA ILE A 225 2.54 5.27 -11.21
C ILE A 225 2.87 4.77 -12.60
N ASN A 226 1.87 4.47 -13.42
CA ASN A 226 2.12 4.33 -14.84
C ASN A 226 1.23 5.33 -15.57
N GLU A 227 1.89 6.30 -16.23
CA GLU A 227 1.36 7.32 -17.15
C GLU A 227 0.53 6.72 -18.32
N LEU A 228 0.35 5.39 -18.36
CA LEU A 228 -0.28 4.62 -19.42
C LEU A 228 -1.45 3.73 -18.98
N ASN A 229 -1.98 3.85 -17.76
CA ASN A 229 -3.09 2.99 -17.28
C ASN A 229 -2.79 1.47 -17.40
N ILE A 230 -1.52 1.07 -17.28
CA ILE A 230 -1.17 -0.36 -17.30
C ILE A 230 -1.38 -0.93 -15.89
N VAL A 231 -2.44 -1.72 -15.74
CA VAL A 231 -2.77 -2.43 -14.50
C VAL A 231 -1.73 -3.54 -14.27
N SER A 232 -0.83 -3.33 -13.32
CA SER A 232 0.06 -4.37 -12.79
C SER A 232 -0.68 -5.17 -11.72
N GLY A 233 -1.45 -6.19 -12.13
CA GLY A 233 -2.02 -7.15 -11.19
C GLY A 233 -0.92 -7.96 -10.49
N GLY A 234 -1.21 -8.46 -9.28
CA GLY A 234 -0.31 -9.40 -8.58
C GLY A 234 0.52 -8.83 -7.43
N SER A 235 0.26 -7.62 -6.96
CA SER A 235 1.00 -6.98 -5.84
C SER A 235 0.82 -7.65 -4.47
N GLY A 236 -0.13 -8.57 -4.33
CA GLY A 236 -0.40 -9.30 -3.08
C GLY A 236 -1.53 -8.73 -2.20
N LYS A 237 -2.24 -7.67 -2.63
CA LYS A 237 -3.37 -7.09 -1.86
C LYS A 237 -4.43 -8.11 -1.46
N SER A 238 -4.85 -8.97 -2.41
CA SER A 238 -5.84 -10.01 -2.14
C SER A 238 -5.33 -11.04 -1.13
N LEU A 239 -4.02 -11.34 -1.13
CA LEU A 239 -3.41 -12.23 -0.16
C LEU A 239 -3.36 -11.61 1.25
N PHE A 240 -3.05 -10.32 1.34
CA PHE A 240 -3.13 -9.56 2.60
C PHE A 240 -4.54 -9.62 3.21
N VAL A 241 -5.57 -9.36 2.39
CA VAL A 241 -6.97 -9.44 2.81
C VAL A 241 -7.35 -10.88 3.19
N LYS A 242 -6.90 -11.90 2.43
CA LYS A 242 -7.09 -13.32 2.74
C LYS A 242 -6.51 -13.66 4.11
N GLY A 243 -5.33 -13.13 4.46
CA GLY A 243 -4.73 -13.29 5.79
C GLY A 243 -5.64 -12.81 6.93
N LEU A 244 -6.28 -11.65 6.78
CA LEU A 244 -7.24 -11.14 7.78
C LEU A 244 -8.43 -12.09 7.98
N SER A 245 -8.91 -12.72 6.91
CA SER A 245 -10.06 -13.63 6.94
C SER A 245 -9.85 -14.90 7.78
N TYR A 246 -8.59 -15.32 7.97
CA TYR A 246 -8.25 -16.45 8.82
C TYR A 246 -8.26 -16.12 10.32
N MET A 247 -8.37 -14.84 10.68
CA MET A 247 -8.38 -14.37 12.08
C MET A 247 -9.73 -13.79 12.49
N ARG A 248 -10.50 -13.21 11.56
CA ARG A 248 -11.80 -12.59 11.81
C ARG A 248 -12.79 -12.88 10.67
N SER A 249 -14.07 -12.89 11.00
CA SER A 249 -15.14 -13.03 10.01
C SER A 249 -15.07 -11.89 8.99
N LEU A 250 -14.80 -12.24 7.73
CA LEU A 250 -14.60 -11.30 6.63
C LEU A 250 -15.60 -11.56 5.51
N CYS A 251 -16.32 -10.53 5.09
CA CYS A 251 -17.19 -10.55 3.93
C CYS A 251 -16.50 -9.89 2.74
N ASP A 252 -16.16 -10.70 1.74
CA ASP A 252 -15.57 -10.24 0.49
C ASP A 252 -16.65 -9.79 -0.50
N ILE A 253 -16.47 -8.60 -1.08
CA ILE A 253 -17.34 -8.01 -2.09
C ILE A 253 -16.48 -7.66 -3.32
N SER A 254 -16.87 -8.20 -4.48
CA SER A 254 -16.29 -7.83 -5.78
C SER A 254 -16.53 -6.35 -6.08
N GLY A 255 -15.47 -5.55 -6.07
CA GLY A 255 -15.46 -4.14 -6.45
C GLY A 255 -15.76 -3.91 -7.94
N LYS A 256 -15.58 -4.94 -8.78
CA LYS A 256 -15.99 -4.91 -10.20
C LYS A 256 -17.51 -4.88 -10.36
N ASP A 257 -18.23 -5.57 -9.49
CA ASP A 257 -19.70 -5.65 -9.52
C ASP A 257 -20.37 -4.66 -8.57
N PHE A 258 -19.56 -3.95 -7.79
CA PHE A 258 -20.02 -2.96 -6.82
C PHE A 258 -20.56 -1.71 -7.53
N ASP A 259 -21.84 -1.40 -7.30
CA ASP A 259 -22.46 -0.13 -7.69
C ASP A 259 -22.87 0.63 -6.43
N SER A 260 -22.37 1.84 -6.31
CA SER A 260 -22.65 2.77 -5.20
C SER A 260 -24.09 3.21 -5.10
N ARG A 261 -24.86 3.14 -6.20
CA ARG A 261 -26.28 3.48 -6.25
C ARG A 261 -27.17 2.31 -5.84
N ASN A 262 -26.60 1.12 -5.67
CA ASN A 262 -27.35 -0.07 -5.34
C ASN A 262 -27.31 -0.35 -3.84
N ASN A 263 -28.46 -0.20 -3.17
CA ASN A 263 -28.59 -0.49 -1.74
C ASN A 263 -28.28 -1.96 -1.39
N PHE A 264 -28.36 -2.88 -2.35
CA PHE A 264 -28.08 -4.31 -2.16
C PHE A 264 -26.60 -4.69 -2.33
N SER A 265 -25.70 -3.73 -2.58
CA SER A 265 -24.26 -4.02 -2.75
C SER A 265 -23.63 -4.68 -1.52
N PHE A 266 -24.26 -4.57 -0.35
CA PHE A 266 -23.82 -5.19 0.90
C PHE A 266 -24.70 -6.36 1.37
N GLN A 267 -25.55 -6.92 0.51
CA GLN A 267 -26.50 -7.99 0.90
C GLN A 267 -25.84 -9.25 1.48
N ARG A 268 -24.56 -9.49 1.17
CA ARG A 268 -23.76 -10.62 1.68
C ARG A 268 -23.23 -10.40 3.11
N VAL A 269 -23.24 -9.17 3.59
CA VAL A 269 -22.80 -8.84 4.95
C VAL A 269 -23.80 -9.42 5.95
N SER A 270 -23.30 -9.96 7.05
CA SER A 270 -24.10 -10.44 8.17
C SER A 270 -23.82 -9.59 9.42
N PRO A 271 -24.72 -9.59 10.43
CA PRO A 271 -24.46 -8.94 11.72
C PRO A 271 -23.22 -9.46 12.46
N GLN A 272 -22.67 -10.61 12.07
CA GLN A 272 -21.47 -11.22 12.65
C GLN A 272 -20.19 -10.85 11.90
N THR A 273 -20.30 -10.23 10.72
CA THR A 273 -19.14 -9.82 9.91
C THR A 273 -18.33 -8.78 10.69
N ASN A 274 -17.02 -9.03 10.86
CA ASN A 274 -16.12 -8.08 11.53
C ASN A 274 -15.39 -7.19 10.52
N ILE A 275 -15.13 -7.71 9.32
CA ILE A 275 -14.43 -6.99 8.26
C ILE A 275 -15.23 -7.07 6.96
N VAL A 276 -15.47 -5.94 6.31
CA VAL A 276 -15.97 -5.88 4.94
C VAL A 276 -14.80 -5.52 4.03
N ALA A 277 -14.48 -6.41 3.10
CA ALA A 277 -13.46 -6.18 2.08
C ALA A 277 -14.11 -5.89 0.73
N ILE A 278 -13.81 -4.75 0.12
CA ILE A 278 -14.20 -4.43 -1.25
C ILE A 278 -12.97 -4.57 -2.14
N ASN A 279 -12.92 -5.64 -2.92
CA ASN A 279 -11.72 -5.99 -3.69
C ASN A 279 -11.78 -5.50 -5.14
N ASP A 280 -10.70 -4.89 -5.63
CA ASP A 280 -10.57 -4.35 -6.99
C ASP A 280 -11.69 -3.34 -7.34
N ILE A 281 -11.85 -2.31 -6.51
CA ILE A 281 -12.84 -1.25 -6.78
C ILE A 281 -12.49 -0.45 -8.04
N LYS A 282 -13.52 -0.10 -8.82
CA LYS A 282 -13.41 0.72 -10.04
C LYS A 282 -12.96 2.15 -9.74
N GLU A 283 -12.19 2.72 -10.67
CA GLU A 283 -11.60 4.08 -10.61
C GLU A 283 -12.64 5.19 -10.37
N ASN A 284 -13.87 5.02 -10.86
CA ASN A 284 -14.89 6.08 -10.86
C ASN A 284 -15.77 6.14 -9.59
N GLN A 285 -15.49 5.34 -8.56
CA GLN A 285 -16.26 5.34 -7.32
C GLN A 285 -15.86 6.48 -6.38
N ASN A 286 -16.84 7.11 -5.72
CA ASN A 286 -16.62 8.18 -4.74
C ASN A 286 -16.60 7.64 -3.30
N PHE A 287 -15.48 7.78 -2.60
CA PHE A 287 -15.30 7.31 -1.23
C PHE A 287 -16.35 7.86 -0.23
N GLU A 288 -16.95 9.01 -0.50
CA GLU A 288 -18.00 9.63 0.34
C GLU A 288 -19.17 8.70 0.66
N MET A 289 -19.49 7.75 -0.23
CA MET A 289 -20.57 6.78 -0.02
C MET A 289 -20.37 5.87 1.19
N PHE A 290 -19.12 5.74 1.67
CA PHE A 290 -18.77 4.90 2.80
C PHE A 290 -18.85 5.64 4.13
N TYR A 291 -19.03 6.97 4.17
CA TYR A 291 -18.92 7.76 5.41
C TYR A 291 -19.86 7.28 6.50
N GLY A 292 -21.17 7.17 6.20
CA GLY A 292 -22.15 6.71 7.19
C GLY A 292 -21.85 5.29 7.68
N ARG A 293 -21.34 4.42 6.81
CA ARG A 293 -20.96 3.04 7.16
C ARG A 293 -19.69 2.97 8.02
N VAL A 294 -18.84 3.97 7.93
CA VAL A 294 -17.62 4.09 8.73
C VAL A 294 -17.91 4.75 10.08
N THR A 295 -18.86 5.69 10.21
CA THR A 295 -19.04 6.46 11.45
C THR A 295 -20.36 6.28 12.20
N ASP A 296 -21.43 5.87 11.53
CA ASP A 296 -22.78 5.95 12.13
C ASP A 296 -23.32 4.55 12.48
N GLY A 297 -23.03 3.57 11.64
CA GLY A 297 -23.50 2.18 11.74
C GLY A 297 -23.66 1.55 10.36
N PHE A 298 -24.06 0.29 10.31
CA PHE A 298 -24.08 -0.48 9.07
C PHE A 298 -25.47 -0.99 8.73
N THR A 299 -26.08 -0.44 7.69
CA THR A 299 -27.37 -0.92 7.17
C THR A 299 -27.15 -1.98 6.09
N ILE A 300 -27.76 -3.14 6.29
CA ILE A 300 -27.73 -4.29 5.39
C ILE A 300 -29.12 -4.44 4.75
N SER A 301 -29.21 -4.15 3.46
CA SER A 301 -30.44 -4.36 2.68
C SER A 301 -30.37 -5.68 1.92
N LYS A 302 -31.43 -6.49 2.05
CA LYS A 302 -31.59 -7.79 1.37
C LYS A 302 -32.85 -7.79 0.53
N LYS A 303 -32.81 -8.37 -0.68
CA LYS A 303 -33.98 -8.43 -1.56
C LYS A 303 -35.14 -9.15 -0.87
N TYR A 304 -36.33 -8.55 -0.92
CA TYR A 304 -37.56 -9.11 -0.35
C TYR A 304 -37.53 -9.35 1.17
N LYS A 305 -36.59 -8.71 1.89
CA LYS A 305 -36.49 -8.78 3.36
C LYS A 305 -36.40 -7.39 3.95
N THR A 306 -36.71 -7.26 5.22
CA THR A 306 -36.54 -6.00 5.95
C THR A 306 -35.06 -5.67 6.12
N ASP A 307 -34.75 -4.38 6.13
CA ASP A 307 -33.40 -3.91 6.40
C ASP A 307 -32.95 -4.29 7.80
N VAL A 308 -31.67 -4.60 7.92
CA VAL A 308 -31.00 -4.91 9.17
C VAL A 308 -30.03 -3.79 9.48
N TYR A 309 -30.20 -3.14 10.64
CA TYR A 309 -29.28 -2.13 11.13
C TYR A 309 -28.33 -2.71 12.18
N VAL A 310 -27.03 -2.63 11.92
CA VAL A 310 -25.98 -2.98 12.88
C VAL A 310 -25.47 -1.69 13.53
N PRO A 311 -25.57 -1.53 14.86
CA PRO A 311 -25.05 -0.36 15.57
C PRO A 311 -23.54 -0.15 15.35
N PHE A 312 -23.07 1.10 15.40
CA PHE A 312 -21.66 1.45 15.20
C PHE A 312 -20.68 0.63 16.06
N CYS A 313 -20.98 0.40 17.34
CA CYS A 313 -20.11 -0.40 18.22
C CYS A 313 -19.93 -1.86 17.77
N LEU A 314 -20.82 -2.37 16.91
CA LEU A 314 -20.80 -3.71 16.35
C LEU A 314 -20.55 -3.71 14.83
N SER A 315 -20.41 -2.54 14.21
CA SER A 315 -20.27 -2.44 12.75
C SER A 315 -18.92 -2.97 12.28
N PRO A 316 -18.85 -3.60 11.11
CA PRO A 316 -17.59 -4.09 10.57
C PRO A 316 -16.62 -2.95 10.23
N LYS A 317 -15.32 -3.22 10.32
CA LYS A 317 -14.30 -2.35 9.73
C LYS A 317 -14.24 -2.56 8.22
N MET A 318 -13.88 -1.53 7.48
CA MET A 318 -13.83 -1.59 6.02
C MET A 318 -12.40 -1.57 5.52
N ILE A 319 -12.08 -2.49 4.60
CA ILE A 319 -10.86 -2.48 3.82
C ILE A 319 -11.20 -2.50 2.33
N ILE A 320 -10.53 -1.68 1.55
CA ILE A 320 -10.82 -1.48 0.13
C ILE A 320 -9.51 -1.66 -0.63
N THR A 321 -9.48 -2.49 -1.66
CA THR A 321 -8.31 -2.60 -2.54
C THR A 321 -8.60 -1.88 -3.85
N SER A 322 -7.65 -1.05 -4.29
CA SER A 322 -7.75 -0.33 -5.55
C SER A 322 -6.40 -0.26 -6.26
N ASN A 323 -6.48 -0.08 -7.57
CA ASN A 323 -5.32 0.24 -8.40
C ASN A 323 -5.22 1.75 -8.65
N TYR A 324 -6.21 2.52 -8.21
CA TYR A 324 -6.34 3.95 -8.45
C TYR A 324 -6.66 4.68 -7.14
N LEU A 325 -6.36 5.98 -7.10
CA LEU A 325 -6.83 6.82 -6.00
C LEU A 325 -8.35 7.00 -6.10
N LEU A 326 -9.05 6.64 -5.03
CA LEU A 326 -10.49 6.85 -4.95
C LEU A 326 -10.83 8.34 -4.92
N LYS A 327 -11.79 8.74 -5.75
CA LYS A 327 -12.32 10.10 -5.76
C LYS A 327 -12.97 10.39 -4.41
N ALA A 328 -12.70 11.56 -3.85
CA ALA A 328 -13.35 12.01 -2.63
C ALA A 328 -13.38 13.54 -2.59
N PRO A 329 -14.39 14.16 -1.96
CA PRO A 329 -14.35 15.59 -1.66
C PRO A 329 -13.12 15.94 -0.83
N MET A 330 -12.51 17.10 -1.08
CA MET A 330 -11.41 17.60 -0.24
C MET A 330 -11.95 18.13 1.09
N GLY A 331 -11.21 17.88 2.17
CA GLY A 331 -11.48 18.44 3.50
C GLY A 331 -11.42 17.43 4.64
N ASN A 332 -11.42 17.97 5.86
CA ASN A 332 -11.22 17.23 7.12
C ASN A 332 -12.23 16.09 7.33
N SER A 333 -13.40 16.13 6.69
CA SER A 333 -14.41 15.07 6.80
C SER A 333 -13.92 13.76 6.16
N THR A 334 -13.24 13.84 5.02
CA THR A 334 -12.71 12.70 4.26
C THR A 334 -11.52 12.08 4.98
N GLU A 335 -10.54 12.91 5.35
CA GLU A 335 -9.26 12.48 5.90
C GLU A 335 -9.40 11.78 7.26
N ARG A 336 -10.41 12.17 8.05
CA ARG A 336 -10.71 11.52 9.33
C ARG A 336 -11.31 10.12 9.17
N ARG A 337 -11.90 9.79 8.02
CA ARG A 337 -12.60 8.52 7.76
C ARG A 337 -11.83 7.57 6.86
N ARG A 338 -10.63 7.96 6.41
CA ARG A 338 -9.84 7.25 5.42
C ARG A 338 -8.42 7.03 5.93
N TYR A 339 -7.89 5.85 5.69
CA TYR A 339 -6.49 5.51 5.88
C TYR A 339 -5.97 4.88 4.59
N GLU A 340 -4.93 5.43 3.97
CA GLU A 340 -4.38 4.95 2.71
C GLU A 340 -2.98 4.38 2.94
N ILE A 341 -2.68 3.24 2.33
CA ILE A 341 -1.35 2.63 2.35
C ILE A 341 -1.06 1.97 1.01
N GLU A 342 0.13 2.23 0.48
CA GLU A 342 0.59 1.69 -0.80
C GLU A 342 1.32 0.35 -0.59
N PHE A 343 1.16 -0.59 -1.50
CA PHE A 343 2.00 -1.80 -1.62
C PHE A 343 3.25 -1.47 -2.44
N SER A 344 4.39 -2.08 -2.10
CA SER A 344 5.61 -2.00 -2.93
C SER A 344 5.44 -2.79 -4.24
N GLU A 345 6.36 -2.56 -5.18
CA GLU A 345 6.45 -3.30 -6.44
C GLU A 345 7.20 -4.64 -6.31
N HIS A 346 7.38 -5.13 -5.07
CA HIS A 346 8.13 -6.36 -4.82
C HIS A 346 7.51 -7.58 -5.52
N TYR A 347 6.18 -7.65 -5.58
CA TYR A 347 5.45 -8.69 -6.30
C TYR A 347 4.77 -8.15 -7.54
N GLY A 348 4.81 -8.92 -8.62
CA GLY A 348 4.24 -8.55 -9.90
C GLY A 348 4.50 -9.60 -10.98
N LYS A 349 4.67 -9.16 -12.23
CA LYS A 349 4.88 -10.07 -13.38
C LYS A 349 6.19 -10.87 -13.29
N HIS A 350 7.21 -10.33 -12.64
CA HIS A 350 8.56 -10.90 -12.63
C HIS A 350 8.89 -11.70 -11.35
N LEU A 351 8.09 -11.54 -10.30
CA LEU A 351 8.20 -12.29 -9.06
C LEU A 351 6.81 -12.37 -8.42
N THR A 352 6.26 -13.57 -8.39
CA THR A 352 5.00 -13.86 -7.70
C THR A 352 5.26 -14.27 -6.25
N VAL A 353 4.24 -14.17 -5.40
CA VAL A 353 4.36 -14.64 -4.00
C VAL A 353 4.70 -16.13 -3.95
N PHE A 354 4.15 -16.94 -4.86
CA PHE A 354 4.47 -18.36 -4.91
C PHE A 354 5.94 -18.60 -5.25
N GLU A 355 6.52 -17.87 -6.21
CA GLU A 355 7.93 -18.01 -6.58
C GLU A 355 8.90 -17.59 -5.46
N ASP A 356 8.55 -16.60 -4.63
CA ASP A 356 9.40 -16.16 -3.50
C ASP A 356 9.38 -17.14 -2.31
N PHE A 357 8.26 -17.83 -2.10
CA PHE A 357 8.06 -18.68 -0.93
C PHE A 357 8.06 -20.18 -1.23
N GLU A 358 7.95 -20.58 -2.50
CA GLU A 358 7.87 -21.96 -2.99
C GLU A 358 6.74 -22.81 -2.34
N HIS A 359 5.70 -22.16 -1.80
CA HIS A 359 4.51 -22.82 -1.26
C HIS A 359 3.27 -21.92 -1.36
N TYR A 360 2.08 -22.53 -1.36
CA TYR A 360 0.84 -21.77 -1.31
C TYR A 360 0.54 -21.34 0.12
N PHE A 361 0.44 -20.03 0.33
CA PHE A 361 0.01 -19.46 1.60
C PHE A 361 -1.35 -20.04 2.02
N PHE A 362 -1.40 -20.50 3.27
CA PHE A 362 -2.59 -21.03 3.95
C PHE A 362 -3.10 -22.39 3.46
N ASP A 363 -2.72 -22.83 2.26
CA ASP A 363 -3.18 -24.12 1.72
C ASP A 363 -2.22 -25.26 2.13
N ASP A 364 -0.90 -24.99 2.14
CA ASP A 364 0.13 -26.00 2.45
C ASP A 364 0.67 -25.90 3.90
N TRP A 365 0.01 -25.11 4.75
CA TRP A 365 0.54 -24.78 6.08
C TRP A 365 0.30 -25.87 7.12
N ASN A 366 1.36 -26.25 7.82
CA ASN A 366 1.28 -27.14 8.98
C ASN A 366 0.85 -26.41 10.27
N THR A 367 0.59 -27.16 11.33
CA THR A 367 0.12 -26.63 12.62
C THR A 367 1.06 -25.58 13.22
N ASP A 368 2.38 -25.75 13.09
CA ASP A 368 3.35 -24.80 13.63
C ASP A 368 3.32 -23.48 12.84
N GLN A 369 3.27 -23.53 11.51
CA GLN A 369 3.12 -22.35 10.66
C GLN A 369 1.82 -21.59 10.94
N TRP A 370 0.71 -22.30 11.19
CA TRP A 370 -0.55 -21.69 11.59
C TRP A 370 -0.49 -21.00 12.96
N ASN A 371 0.22 -21.59 13.93
CA ASN A 371 0.43 -20.99 15.25
C ASN A 371 1.34 -19.76 15.15
N GLU A 372 2.41 -19.83 14.37
CA GLU A 372 3.33 -18.70 14.10
C GLU A 372 2.62 -17.55 13.40
N PHE A 373 1.82 -17.84 12.36
CA PHE A 373 0.97 -16.86 11.70
C PHE A 373 -0.02 -16.22 12.69
N SER A 374 -0.75 -17.03 13.45
CA SER A 374 -1.74 -16.52 14.39
C SER A 374 -1.08 -15.65 15.46
N MET A 375 0.10 -16.06 15.96
CA MET A 375 0.91 -15.28 16.90
C MET A 375 1.37 -13.95 16.29
N TYR A 376 1.86 -13.95 15.05
CA TYR A 376 2.25 -12.73 14.34
C TYR A 376 1.08 -11.75 14.20
N MET A 377 -0.10 -12.24 13.79
CA MET A 377 -1.32 -11.43 13.67
C MET A 377 -1.79 -10.88 15.04
N ILE A 378 -1.67 -11.68 16.10
CA ILE A 378 -1.94 -11.26 17.48
C ILE A 378 -0.96 -10.16 17.93
N CYS A 379 0.33 -10.30 17.63
CA CYS A 379 1.34 -9.29 17.91
C CYS A 379 1.06 -7.98 17.16
N CYS A 380 0.50 -8.02 15.95
CA CYS A 380 0.09 -6.82 15.22
C CYS A 380 -1.02 -6.04 15.96
N ILE A 381 -1.95 -6.73 16.63
CA ILE A 381 -2.92 -6.04 17.51
C ILE A 381 -2.22 -5.41 18.70
N GLN A 382 -1.33 -6.15 19.37
CA GLN A 382 -0.61 -5.59 20.51
C GLN A 382 0.19 -4.33 20.09
N LYS A 383 0.80 -4.33 18.90
CA LYS A 383 1.41 -3.13 18.31
C LYS A 383 0.37 -2.01 18.12
N TYR A 384 -0.77 -2.29 17.50
CA TYR A 384 -1.85 -1.31 17.34
C TYR A 384 -2.37 -0.74 18.68
N LEU A 385 -2.54 -1.56 19.73
CA LEU A 385 -2.92 -1.11 21.07
C LEU A 385 -1.85 -0.20 21.72
N ASN A 386 -0.59 -0.33 21.30
CA ASN A 386 0.51 0.50 21.78
C ASN A 386 0.60 1.84 21.04
N SER A 387 0.50 1.82 19.70
CA SER A 387 0.83 2.97 18.84
C SER A 387 -0.36 3.57 18.08
N GLY A 388 -1.52 2.93 18.08
CA GLY A 388 -2.61 3.22 17.16
C GLY A 388 -2.24 2.91 15.71
N LEU A 389 -3.01 3.44 14.76
CA LEU A 389 -2.69 3.40 13.34
C LEU A 389 -1.47 4.30 13.06
N VAL A 390 -0.37 3.69 12.63
CA VAL A 390 0.91 4.36 12.33
C VAL A 390 0.90 4.82 10.88
N GLN A 391 1.07 6.12 10.64
CA GLN A 391 1.19 6.67 9.29
C GLN A 391 2.64 6.53 8.80
N ALA A 392 2.83 5.99 7.59
CA ALA A 392 4.13 5.99 6.91
C ALA A 392 4.13 7.02 5.78
N ASP A 393 5.31 7.59 5.51
CA ASP A 393 5.51 8.42 4.32
C ASP A 393 5.23 7.59 3.07
N SER A 394 4.39 8.16 2.22
CA SER A 394 4.08 7.55 0.94
C SER A 394 5.28 7.61 0.03
N ILE A 395 5.56 6.54 -0.72
CA ILE A 395 6.61 6.60 -1.74
C ILE A 395 6.23 7.64 -2.80
N ASN A 396 4.93 7.78 -3.15
CA ASN A 396 4.47 8.68 -4.21
C ASN A 396 3.04 9.28 -4.05
N LEU A 397 2.35 9.16 -2.91
CA LEU A 397 0.91 9.55 -2.80
C LEU A 397 0.66 11.02 -3.12
N ASN A 398 1.50 11.93 -2.63
CA ASN A 398 1.30 13.36 -2.86
C ASN A 398 1.51 13.74 -4.33
N GLU A 399 2.50 13.17 -5.00
CA GLU A 399 2.74 13.37 -6.44
C GLU A 399 1.62 12.75 -7.29
N ARG A 400 1.15 11.54 -6.94
CA ARG A 400 -0.01 10.91 -7.60
C ARG A 400 -1.28 11.70 -7.45
N ARG A 401 -1.54 12.21 -6.26
CA ARG A 401 -2.70 13.04 -5.97
C ARG A 401 -2.62 14.34 -6.78
N LEU A 402 -1.44 14.97 -6.84
CA LEU A 402 -1.18 16.12 -7.70
C LEU A 402 -1.46 15.80 -9.17
N ILE A 403 -0.90 14.72 -9.72
CA ILE A 403 -1.10 14.29 -11.12
C ILE A 403 -2.58 14.00 -11.41
N ASN A 404 -3.26 13.25 -10.54
CA ASN A 404 -4.68 12.91 -10.72
C ASN A 404 -5.60 14.14 -10.62
N ASP A 405 -5.33 15.04 -9.68
CA ASP A 405 -6.16 16.22 -9.45
C ASP A 405 -5.93 17.35 -10.46
N VAL A 406 -4.70 17.50 -10.96
CA VAL A 406 -4.25 18.64 -11.78
C VAL A 406 -4.03 18.22 -13.24
N GLY A 407 -3.42 17.06 -13.48
CA GLY A 407 -2.96 16.59 -14.79
C GLY A 407 -1.51 16.98 -15.07
N ILE A 408 -0.73 16.05 -15.62
CA ILE A 408 0.72 16.20 -15.83
C ILE A 408 1.07 17.40 -16.71
N GLU A 409 0.36 17.58 -17.83
CA GLU A 409 0.55 18.69 -18.78
C GLU A 409 0.38 20.06 -18.10
N LEU A 410 -0.56 20.17 -17.16
CA LEU A 410 -0.80 21.41 -16.41
C LEU A 410 0.24 21.60 -15.29
N ILE A 411 0.74 20.51 -14.69
CA ILE A 411 1.81 20.57 -13.69
C ILE A 411 3.08 21.12 -14.33
N GLU A 412 3.50 20.55 -15.48
CA GLU A 412 4.68 21.00 -16.22
C GLU A 412 4.58 22.46 -16.62
N PHE A 413 3.44 22.86 -17.20
CA PHE A 413 3.17 24.25 -17.56
C PHE A 413 3.23 25.21 -16.36
N LEU A 414 2.67 24.82 -15.21
CA LEU A 414 2.67 25.66 -14.01
C LEU A 414 4.03 25.70 -13.31
N ASP A 415 4.77 24.59 -13.31
CA ASP A 415 6.15 24.54 -12.82
C ASP A 415 7.02 25.53 -13.63
N GLU A 416 6.83 25.64 -14.95
CA GLU A 416 7.51 26.64 -15.79
C GLU A 416 7.02 28.09 -15.53
N GLU A 417 5.71 28.31 -15.49
CA GLU A 417 5.16 29.67 -15.38
C GLU A 417 5.41 30.31 -14.00
N LEU A 418 5.44 29.50 -12.93
CA LEU A 418 5.75 30.00 -11.58
C LEU A 418 7.23 30.31 -11.38
N ILE A 419 8.13 29.77 -12.21
CA ILE A 419 9.52 30.24 -12.29
C ILE A 419 9.56 31.67 -12.85
N ARG A 420 8.72 31.97 -13.85
CA ARG A 420 8.72 33.26 -14.56
C ARG A 420 8.01 34.38 -13.80
N SER A 421 6.90 34.09 -13.14
CA SER A 421 6.11 35.11 -12.45
C SER A 421 5.37 34.58 -11.22
N LYS A 422 5.44 35.34 -10.11
CA LYS A 422 4.66 35.07 -8.90
C LYS A 422 3.24 35.65 -8.95
N LYS A 423 2.93 36.48 -9.95
CA LYS A 423 1.61 37.12 -10.15
C LYS A 423 1.04 36.70 -11.51
N LEU A 424 0.03 35.85 -11.48
CA LEU A 424 -0.50 35.15 -12.65
C LEU A 424 -1.91 35.61 -12.99
N HIS A 425 -2.14 36.10 -14.21
CA HIS A 425 -3.47 36.48 -14.71
C HIS A 425 -4.23 35.24 -15.19
N LYS A 426 -5.33 34.86 -14.53
CA LYS A 426 -6.09 33.61 -14.77
C LYS A 426 -6.49 33.40 -16.24
N LYS A 427 -6.99 34.44 -16.92
CA LYS A 427 -7.39 34.36 -18.34
C LYS A 427 -6.22 34.21 -19.30
N GLU A 428 -5.15 34.98 -19.10
CA GLU A 428 -3.97 34.93 -19.96
C GLU A 428 -3.24 33.61 -19.75
N LEU A 429 -3.04 33.21 -18.49
CA LEU A 429 -2.45 31.92 -18.13
C LEU A 429 -3.21 30.74 -18.76
N PHE A 430 -4.55 30.76 -18.70
CA PHE A 430 -5.37 29.76 -19.39
C PHE A 430 -5.21 29.80 -20.91
N GLN A 431 -5.18 30.99 -21.53
CA GLN A 431 -5.00 31.14 -22.97
C GLN A 431 -3.61 30.66 -23.41
N THR A 432 -2.56 30.93 -22.64
CA THR A 432 -1.19 30.47 -22.88
C THR A 432 -1.14 28.94 -22.83
N PHE A 433 -1.74 28.33 -21.80
CA PHE A 433 -1.84 26.88 -21.68
C PHE A 433 -2.56 26.24 -22.90
N VAL A 434 -3.68 26.81 -23.33
CA VAL A 434 -4.44 26.31 -24.49
C VAL A 434 -3.67 26.49 -25.81
N LYS A 435 -2.94 27.60 -25.99
CA LYS A 435 -2.18 27.90 -27.21
C LYS A 435 -0.86 27.14 -27.32
N GLY A 436 -0.24 26.80 -26.20
CA GLY A 436 1.07 26.12 -26.16
C GLY A 436 1.04 24.66 -26.62
N GLY A 437 -0.12 24.12 -26.97
CA GLY A 437 -0.24 22.78 -27.55
C GLY A 437 -0.11 21.64 -26.55
N TYR A 438 -0.07 21.95 -25.25
CA TYR A 438 0.12 20.98 -24.16
C TYR A 438 -0.99 19.92 -24.07
N VAL A 439 -2.16 20.13 -24.70
CA VAL A 439 -3.30 19.20 -24.64
C VAL A 439 -4.02 19.14 -25.98
N SER A 440 -4.37 17.94 -26.44
CA SER A 440 -5.26 17.74 -27.60
C SER A 440 -6.61 18.47 -27.39
N TYR A 441 -7.14 19.10 -28.44
CA TYR A 441 -8.37 19.95 -28.39
C TYR A 441 -9.57 19.26 -27.71
N LYS A 442 -9.64 17.93 -27.77
CA LYS A 442 -10.69 17.12 -27.14
C LYS A 442 -10.61 17.06 -25.61
N TYR A 443 -9.45 17.33 -25.01
CA TYR A 443 -9.17 17.16 -23.57
C TYR A 443 -8.88 18.49 -22.86
N GLN A 444 -9.04 19.62 -23.54
CA GLN A 444 -8.78 20.94 -22.95
C GLN A 444 -9.75 21.26 -21.79
N PRO A 445 -9.25 21.61 -20.60
CA PRO A 445 -10.11 21.97 -19.47
C PRO A 445 -10.84 23.30 -19.75
N THR A 446 -12.02 23.47 -19.18
CA THR A 446 -12.67 24.80 -19.16
C THR A 446 -11.87 25.77 -18.29
N GLN A 447 -11.97 27.07 -18.53
CA GLN A 447 -11.26 28.08 -17.71
C GLN A 447 -11.54 27.96 -16.21
N LYS A 448 -12.78 27.59 -15.84
CA LYS A 448 -13.17 27.31 -14.45
C LYS A 448 -12.46 26.08 -13.89
N SER A 449 -12.42 24.98 -14.66
CA SER A 449 -11.70 23.76 -14.29
C SER A 449 -10.20 24.01 -14.13
N PHE A 450 -9.59 24.71 -15.08
CA PHE A 450 -8.19 25.14 -15.04
C PHE A 450 -7.87 25.94 -13.77
N THR A 451 -8.70 26.93 -13.43
CA THR A 451 -8.54 27.74 -12.22
C THR A 451 -8.62 26.90 -10.95
N THR A 452 -9.52 25.92 -10.89
CA THR A 452 -9.62 24.99 -9.75
C THR A 452 -8.38 24.11 -9.64
N ARG A 453 -7.87 23.59 -10.75
CA ARG A 453 -6.67 22.74 -10.79
C ARG A 453 -5.40 23.50 -10.42
N LEU A 454 -5.27 24.76 -10.86
CA LEU A 454 -4.20 25.65 -10.44
C LEU A 454 -4.15 25.83 -8.90
N LYS A 455 -5.30 26.02 -8.26
CA LYS A 455 -5.36 26.11 -6.78
C LYS A 455 -4.86 24.84 -6.11
N LYS A 456 -5.32 23.68 -6.60
CA LYS A 456 -4.86 22.39 -6.10
C LYS A 456 -3.35 22.22 -6.28
N TYR A 457 -2.82 22.57 -7.44
CA TYR A 457 -1.37 22.57 -7.69
C TYR A 457 -0.63 23.40 -6.64
N LEU A 458 -1.07 24.64 -6.39
CA LEU A 458 -0.45 25.53 -5.41
C LEU A 458 -0.51 24.95 -4.00
N GLU A 459 -1.65 24.37 -3.61
CA GLU A 459 -1.85 23.70 -2.33
C GLU A 459 -0.91 22.48 -2.17
N TYR A 460 -0.81 21.61 -3.19
CA TYR A 460 0.06 20.43 -3.18
C TYR A 460 1.55 20.80 -3.10
N LYS A 461 1.97 21.87 -3.77
CA LYS A 461 3.35 22.37 -3.72
C LYS A 461 3.63 23.22 -2.46
N GLY A 462 2.64 23.41 -1.58
CA GLY A 462 2.78 24.18 -0.34
C GLY A 462 2.85 25.71 -0.56
N TYR A 463 2.46 26.19 -1.73
CA TYR A 463 2.46 27.61 -2.05
C TYR A 463 1.25 28.32 -1.42
N ASN A 464 1.53 29.31 -0.58
CA ASN A 464 0.50 30.21 -0.10
C ASN A 464 0.17 31.22 -1.19
N TYR A 465 -1.11 31.51 -1.43
CA TYR A 465 -1.51 32.46 -2.48
C TYR A 465 -2.61 33.43 -1.99
N LYS A 466 -2.63 34.64 -2.56
CA LYS A 466 -3.69 35.63 -2.43
C LYS A 466 -4.46 35.72 -3.73
N GLU A 467 -5.77 35.84 -3.61
CA GLU A 467 -6.66 36.24 -4.70
C GLU A 467 -7.16 37.65 -4.44
N THR A 468 -7.07 38.53 -5.44
CA THR A 468 -7.56 39.91 -5.31
C THR A 468 -9.10 39.92 -5.26
N PRO A 469 -9.76 40.52 -4.24
CA PRO A 469 -11.22 40.56 -4.18
C PRO A 469 -11.85 41.74 -4.92
N SER A 470 -13.10 41.53 -5.35
CA SER A 470 -14.07 42.46 -5.95
C SER A 470 -13.89 42.80 -7.44
N ASN A 471 -14.95 42.56 -8.21
CA ASN A 471 -15.23 42.77 -9.65
C ASN A 471 -14.23 42.25 -10.70
N THR A 472 -13.02 41.86 -10.31
CA THR A 472 -12.01 41.31 -11.19
C THR A 472 -11.22 40.23 -10.46
N LYS A 473 -11.80 39.02 -10.32
CA LYS A 473 -11.13 37.80 -9.85
C LYS A 473 -10.06 37.32 -10.85
N ILE A 474 -9.11 38.19 -11.18
CA ILE A 474 -8.28 38.08 -12.37
C ILE A 474 -6.90 37.50 -12.05
N TYR A 475 -6.34 37.73 -10.87
CA TYR A 475 -4.96 37.34 -10.56
C TYR A 475 -4.87 36.33 -9.40
N PHE A 476 -3.86 35.46 -9.46
CA PHE A 476 -3.28 34.75 -8.33
C PHE A 476 -1.91 35.35 -8.03
N GLU A 477 -1.63 35.63 -6.76
CA GLU A 477 -0.32 36.10 -6.31
C GLU A 477 0.20 35.16 -5.23
N VAL A 478 1.35 34.51 -5.45
CA VAL A 478 1.97 33.58 -4.49
C VAL A 478 2.71 34.37 -3.39
N VAL A 479 2.39 34.12 -2.12
CA VAL A 479 2.66 35.00 -0.97
C VAL A 479 3.80 34.52 -0.06
N ASN A 480 4.15 33.23 -0.03
CA ASN A 480 5.21 32.74 0.85
C ASN A 480 6.52 32.40 0.12
N ASN A 481 7.62 32.93 0.68
CA ASN A 481 9.00 32.62 0.37
C ASN A 481 9.40 31.28 1.01
N SER A 482 9.19 30.17 0.31
CA SER A 482 10.37 29.34 0.07
C SER A 482 11.08 30.02 -1.09
N PRO A 483 12.42 30.22 -1.07
CA PRO A 483 13.07 30.64 -2.29
C PRO A 483 12.62 29.65 -3.37
N PRO A 484 12.20 30.10 -4.58
CA PRO A 484 12.25 29.16 -5.70
C PRO A 484 13.64 28.54 -5.64
N ILE A 485 13.74 27.24 -5.83
CA ILE A 485 15.06 26.68 -6.12
C ILE A 485 15.47 27.37 -7.42
N VAL A 486 16.26 28.44 -7.29
CA VAL A 486 16.78 29.20 -8.42
C VAL A 486 17.85 28.28 -8.96
N TYR A 487 17.46 27.49 -9.95
CA TYR A 487 18.42 26.67 -10.63
C TYR A 487 19.32 27.58 -11.45
N THR A 488 20.61 27.52 -11.20
CA THR A 488 21.57 28.18 -12.07
C THR A 488 21.73 27.36 -13.35
N THR A 489 21.80 28.03 -14.48
CA THR A 489 22.16 27.45 -15.77
C THR A 489 23.51 27.98 -16.22
N ILE A 490 24.04 27.50 -17.35
CA ILE A 490 25.27 28.04 -17.95
C ILE A 490 25.18 29.54 -18.25
N LYS A 491 23.97 30.08 -18.40
CA LYS A 491 23.74 31.52 -18.64
C LYS A 491 23.89 32.37 -17.38
N ASP A 492 23.77 31.76 -16.21
CA ASP A 492 23.75 32.44 -14.91
C ASP A 492 25.12 32.46 -14.22
N ILE A 493 26.09 31.69 -14.75
CA ILE A 493 27.43 31.54 -14.17
C ILE A 493 28.53 31.88 -15.17
N SER A 494 29.64 32.41 -14.67
CA SER A 494 30.85 32.58 -15.48
C SER A 494 31.60 31.26 -15.58
N VAL A 495 31.75 30.75 -16.80
CA VAL A 495 32.49 29.52 -17.12
C VAL A 495 33.66 29.80 -18.07
N ASP A 496 34.69 28.97 -18.01
CA ASP A 496 35.84 28.98 -18.93
C ASP A 496 35.89 27.66 -19.71
N TYR A 497 35.00 27.55 -20.70
CA TYR A 497 34.92 26.39 -21.59
C TYR A 497 35.64 26.67 -22.90
N ARG A 498 36.56 25.77 -23.29
CA ARG A 498 37.49 26.02 -24.39
C ARG A 498 37.49 24.89 -25.41
N ILE A 499 37.45 25.26 -26.69
CA ILE A 499 37.64 24.32 -27.81
C ILE A 499 39.12 23.98 -27.95
N VAL A 500 39.45 22.69 -28.10
CA VAL A 500 40.79 22.18 -28.41
C VAL A 500 40.74 21.37 -29.72
N ASP A 501 40.99 22.06 -30.83
CA ASP A 501 40.85 21.57 -32.21
C ASP A 501 42.15 21.68 -33.03
N THR A 502 43.18 22.28 -32.47
CA THR A 502 44.48 22.53 -33.12
C THR A 502 45.63 22.14 -32.20
N LYS A 503 46.78 21.82 -32.80
CA LYS A 503 48.00 21.45 -32.05
C LYS A 503 48.41 22.52 -31.03
N ASN A 504 48.29 23.80 -31.37
CA ASN A 504 48.62 24.90 -30.46
C ASN A 504 47.70 24.95 -29.23
N LYS A 505 46.39 24.73 -29.42
CA LYS A 505 45.43 24.64 -28.30
C LYS A 505 45.70 23.39 -27.45
N MET A 506 46.03 22.26 -28.09
CA MET A 506 46.45 21.04 -27.39
C MET A 506 47.68 21.26 -26.52
N THR A 507 48.72 21.96 -27.02
CA THR A 507 49.90 22.32 -26.22
C THR A 507 49.54 23.19 -25.01
N ARG A 508 48.56 24.09 -25.14
CA ARG A 508 48.08 24.91 -24.00
C ARG A 508 47.36 24.04 -22.97
N LEU A 509 46.47 23.15 -23.40
CA LEU A 509 45.80 22.19 -22.52
C LEU A 509 46.82 21.34 -21.74
N VAL A 510 47.82 20.77 -22.43
CA VAL A 510 48.87 19.97 -21.78
C VAL A 510 49.61 20.79 -20.71
N LYS A 511 49.94 22.06 -20.98
CA LYS A 511 50.57 22.93 -19.97
C LYS A 511 49.68 23.15 -18.75
N GLU A 512 48.37 23.29 -18.94
CA GLU A 512 47.44 23.43 -17.83
C GLU A 512 47.29 22.14 -17.02
N LEU A 513 47.19 20.98 -17.69
CA LEU A 513 47.18 19.67 -17.05
C LEU A 513 48.47 19.42 -16.26
N THR A 514 49.65 19.68 -16.85
CA THR A 514 50.94 19.56 -16.15
C THR A 514 51.01 20.48 -14.93
N LYS A 515 50.52 21.72 -15.05
CA LYS A 515 50.50 22.66 -13.95
C LYS A 515 49.56 22.22 -12.82
N TYR A 516 48.39 21.69 -13.15
CA TYR A 516 47.39 21.29 -12.18
C TYR A 516 47.78 20.01 -11.44
N PHE A 517 48.17 18.96 -12.17
CA PHE A 517 48.48 17.65 -11.59
C PHE A 517 49.91 17.54 -11.04
N GLY A 518 50.79 18.50 -11.38
CA GLY A 518 52.18 18.53 -10.95
C GLY A 518 52.99 17.31 -11.40
N GLU A 519 54.17 17.13 -10.80
CA GLU A 519 55.05 16.00 -11.12
C GLU A 519 54.50 14.67 -10.62
N ASN A 520 53.75 14.68 -9.51
CA ASN A 520 53.22 13.48 -8.86
C ASN A 520 51.95 12.92 -9.52
N ARG A 521 51.37 13.64 -10.49
CA ARG A 521 50.14 13.26 -11.22
C ARG A 521 49.02 12.77 -10.30
N GLN A 522 48.69 13.55 -9.28
CA GLN A 522 47.60 13.24 -8.34
C GLN A 522 46.48 14.27 -8.45
N GLY A 523 45.25 13.79 -8.38
CA GLY A 523 44.06 14.62 -8.44
C GLY A 523 42.91 13.91 -9.13
N VAL A 524 41.93 14.71 -9.54
CA VAL A 524 40.68 14.25 -10.12
C VAL A 524 40.56 14.83 -11.53
N LEU A 525 40.22 13.97 -12.49
CA LEU A 525 39.94 14.35 -13.88
C LEU A 525 38.58 13.77 -14.27
N ALA A 526 37.59 14.63 -14.47
CA ALA A 526 36.33 14.24 -15.09
C ALA A 526 36.49 14.16 -16.61
N ILE A 527 35.90 13.13 -17.20
CA ILE A 527 35.97 12.83 -18.64
C ILE A 527 34.56 12.47 -19.10
N ASP A 528 34.18 13.00 -20.27
CA ASP A 528 32.93 12.69 -20.94
C ASP A 528 33.16 12.61 -22.46
N LEU A 529 32.42 11.76 -23.16
CA LEU A 529 32.48 11.62 -24.61
C LEU A 529 31.16 11.98 -25.27
N GLU A 530 31.26 12.75 -26.34
CA GLU A 530 30.15 12.96 -27.26
C GLU A 530 30.34 12.06 -28.47
N THR A 531 29.28 11.34 -28.87
CA THR A 531 29.33 10.34 -29.93
C THR A 531 28.22 10.56 -30.95
N THR A 532 28.36 9.97 -32.14
CA THR A 532 27.31 10.07 -33.18
C THR A 532 26.05 9.27 -32.87
N GLY A 533 26.14 8.36 -31.90
CA GLY A 533 25.08 7.47 -31.46
C GLY A 533 25.54 6.57 -30.31
N LEU A 534 24.75 5.56 -29.97
CA LEU A 534 24.91 4.79 -28.73
C LEU A 534 25.69 3.48 -28.92
N ASP A 535 26.00 3.08 -30.15
CA ASP A 535 26.64 1.81 -30.46
C ASP A 535 28.14 2.00 -30.78
N PRO A 536 29.06 1.62 -29.88
CA PRO A 536 30.49 1.84 -30.07
C PRO A 536 31.08 1.15 -31.30
N HIS A 537 30.42 0.13 -31.87
CA HIS A 537 30.89 -0.54 -33.09
C HIS A 537 30.53 0.21 -34.38
N ASN A 538 29.47 1.00 -34.36
CA ASN A 538 28.90 1.66 -35.54
C ASN A 538 28.98 3.19 -35.47
N ASP A 539 29.15 3.74 -34.28
CA ASP A 539 29.21 5.17 -34.00
C ASP A 539 30.64 5.64 -33.72
N GLU A 540 30.88 6.92 -33.98
CA GLU A 540 32.19 7.57 -33.83
C GLU A 540 32.18 8.52 -32.62
N ILE A 541 33.34 8.73 -32.01
CA ILE A 541 33.53 9.78 -31.00
C ILE A 541 33.69 11.11 -31.74
N GLU A 542 32.84 12.09 -31.43
CA GLU A 542 32.91 13.45 -31.95
C GLU A 542 33.86 14.32 -31.14
N CYS A 543 33.86 14.16 -29.82
CA CYS A 543 34.83 14.83 -28.95
C CYS A 543 34.99 14.15 -27.58
N MET A 544 36.04 14.56 -26.88
CA MET A 544 36.31 14.22 -25.48
C MET A 544 36.35 15.51 -24.67
N ALA A 545 35.46 15.67 -23.71
CA ALA A 545 35.48 16.78 -22.78
C ALA A 545 36.23 16.42 -21.50
N LEU A 546 37.02 17.36 -20.99
CA LEU A 546 37.88 17.19 -19.82
C LEU A 546 37.67 18.32 -18.82
N THR A 547 37.43 17.98 -17.56
CA THR A 547 37.35 18.95 -16.46
C THR A 547 38.17 18.47 -15.27
N PHE A 548 39.09 19.32 -14.81
CA PHE A 548 39.92 19.07 -13.62
C PHE A 548 39.80 20.21 -12.60
N LYS A 549 38.96 21.21 -12.86
CA LYS A 549 38.68 22.34 -11.97
C LYS A 549 37.27 22.85 -12.22
N GLU A 550 36.54 23.16 -11.14
CA GLU A 550 35.18 23.70 -11.18
C GLU A 550 35.07 24.90 -12.15
N ARG A 551 33.99 24.94 -12.94
CA ARG A 551 33.66 26.03 -13.89
C ARG A 551 34.65 26.18 -15.05
N THR A 552 35.42 25.13 -15.33
CA THR A 552 36.33 25.04 -16.48
C THR A 552 36.05 23.77 -17.25
N GLY A 553 36.41 23.74 -18.53
CA GLY A 553 36.20 22.56 -19.37
C GLY A 553 36.92 22.70 -20.69
N PHE A 554 37.42 21.58 -21.21
CA PHE A 554 38.16 21.54 -22.47
C PHE A 554 37.53 20.51 -23.39
N ASN A 555 36.91 20.99 -24.47
CA ASN A 555 36.36 20.15 -25.51
C ASN A 555 37.45 19.79 -26.53
N VAL A 556 38.03 18.59 -26.42
CA VAL A 556 38.97 18.04 -27.40
C VAL A 556 38.20 17.50 -28.60
N SER A 557 38.03 18.34 -29.62
CA SER A 557 37.16 18.08 -30.77
C SER A 557 37.85 17.31 -31.88
N PHE A 558 37.18 16.27 -32.38
CA PHE A 558 37.70 15.38 -33.44
C PHE A 558 37.18 15.70 -34.84
N ARG A 559 36.23 16.64 -34.97
CA ARG A 559 35.61 17.02 -36.26
C ARG A 559 36.60 17.36 -37.39
N MET A 560 37.76 17.94 -37.04
CA MET A 560 38.80 18.30 -38.01
C MET A 560 39.91 17.26 -38.15
N GLN A 561 39.85 16.15 -37.40
CA GLN A 561 40.94 15.19 -37.22
C GLN A 561 40.76 13.92 -38.06
N LYS A 562 40.30 14.04 -39.32
CA LYS A 562 40.13 12.99 -40.37
C LYS A 562 40.72 11.59 -40.08
N GLY A 563 40.18 10.82 -39.12
CA GLY A 563 40.68 9.50 -38.72
C GLY A 563 42.02 9.45 -37.97
N LYS A 564 42.57 10.59 -37.53
CA LYS A 564 43.82 10.73 -36.76
C LYS A 564 43.56 11.13 -35.30
N ILE A 565 42.50 10.58 -34.71
CA ILE A 565 42.09 10.88 -33.33
C ILE A 565 43.22 10.55 -32.35
N LEU A 566 43.83 9.36 -32.48
CA LEU A 566 44.92 8.91 -31.61
C LEU A 566 46.16 9.81 -31.67
N ASP A 567 46.58 10.21 -32.87
CA ASP A 567 47.71 11.14 -33.05
C ASP A 567 47.44 12.49 -32.38
N PHE A 568 46.17 12.94 -32.41
CA PHE A 568 45.79 14.23 -31.87
C PHE A 568 45.74 14.24 -30.33
N ILE A 569 45.22 13.17 -29.71
CA ILE A 569 45.11 13.06 -28.25
C ILE A 569 46.38 12.56 -27.57
N GLN A 570 47.35 12.02 -28.32
CA GLN A 570 48.61 11.49 -27.78
C GLN A 570 49.27 12.39 -26.71
N PRO A 571 49.28 13.74 -26.83
CA PRO A 571 49.86 14.61 -25.81
C PRO A 571 49.13 14.60 -24.44
N ILE A 572 47.83 14.28 -24.40
CA ILE A 572 47.03 14.25 -23.16
C ILE A 572 46.88 12.83 -22.58
N MET A 573 47.22 11.80 -23.36
CA MET A 573 47.21 10.41 -22.91
C MET A 573 47.92 10.16 -21.58
N PRO A 574 49.09 10.78 -21.28
CA PRO A 574 49.76 10.57 -20.00
C PRO A 574 48.94 10.99 -18.76
N PHE A 575 47.89 11.79 -18.93
CA PHE A 575 46.95 12.17 -17.86
C PHE A 575 45.71 11.28 -17.89
N VAL A 576 45.13 11.07 -19.09
CA VAL A 576 43.92 10.27 -19.30
C VAL A 576 44.12 8.81 -18.86
N THR A 577 45.30 8.23 -19.04
CA THR A 577 45.60 6.83 -18.69
C THR A 577 46.44 6.68 -17.42
N SER A 578 46.70 7.76 -16.68
CA SER A 578 47.59 7.77 -15.50
C SER A 578 47.03 6.95 -14.34
N GLU A 579 47.71 5.95 -13.81
CA GLU A 579 47.20 5.16 -12.66
C GLU A 579 46.93 5.96 -11.37
N THR A 580 47.60 7.12 -11.21
CA THR A 580 47.55 7.95 -10.01
C THR A 580 46.50 9.05 -10.04
N ILE A 581 45.98 9.40 -11.23
CA ILE A 581 44.87 10.36 -11.37
C ILE A 581 43.55 9.58 -11.29
N THR A 582 42.65 10.00 -10.41
CA THR A 582 41.28 9.45 -10.33
C THR A 582 40.46 9.97 -11.51
N LYS A 583 39.82 9.06 -12.26
CA LYS A 583 38.94 9.43 -13.37
C LYS A 583 37.50 9.39 -12.90
N VAL A 584 36.78 10.45 -13.22
CA VAL A 584 35.36 10.57 -12.89
C VAL A 584 34.57 10.59 -14.17
N PHE A 585 33.52 9.79 -14.21
CA PHE A 585 32.56 9.75 -15.31
C PHE A 585 31.14 9.80 -14.73
N HIS A 586 30.16 9.98 -15.61
CA HIS A 586 28.77 9.68 -15.33
C HIS A 586 28.32 8.57 -16.27
N ASN A 587 27.94 7.40 -15.73
CA ASN A 587 27.71 6.18 -16.53
C ASN A 587 28.97 5.74 -17.32
N ALA A 588 30.08 5.58 -16.60
CA ALA A 588 31.42 5.29 -17.13
C ALA A 588 31.45 4.12 -18.13
N LYS A 589 30.57 3.14 -17.94
CA LYS A 589 30.43 1.97 -18.81
C LYS A 589 30.25 2.36 -20.28
N PHE A 590 29.60 3.48 -20.56
CA PHE A 590 29.40 3.96 -21.93
C PHE A 590 30.72 4.44 -22.54
N ASP A 591 31.37 5.42 -21.93
CA ASP A 591 32.62 6.02 -22.42
C ASP A 591 33.74 5.00 -22.55
N LEU A 592 33.89 4.14 -21.54
CA LEU A 592 34.94 3.13 -21.49
C LEU A 592 34.85 2.14 -22.66
N LYS A 593 33.65 1.82 -23.15
CA LYS A 593 33.47 0.94 -24.32
C LYS A 593 33.99 1.60 -25.60
N PHE A 594 33.67 2.88 -25.80
CA PHE A 594 34.17 3.64 -26.95
C PHE A 594 35.69 3.76 -26.88
N LEU A 595 36.26 4.15 -25.74
CA LEU A 595 37.71 4.28 -25.57
C LEU A 595 38.46 2.98 -25.81
N GLN A 596 37.91 1.86 -25.34
CA GLN A 596 38.52 0.54 -25.54
C GLN A 596 38.63 0.17 -27.03
N LEU A 597 37.63 0.49 -27.86
CA LEU A 597 37.68 0.23 -29.31
C LEU A 597 38.71 1.12 -30.03
N TYR A 598 39.02 2.28 -29.48
CA TYR A 598 40.11 3.14 -29.94
C TYR A 598 41.47 2.73 -29.36
N GLY A 599 41.55 1.64 -28.58
CA GLY A 599 42.77 1.16 -27.95
C GLY A 599 43.25 2.02 -26.78
N ILE A 600 42.35 2.80 -26.18
CA ILE A 600 42.62 3.66 -25.02
C ILE A 600 42.15 2.93 -23.76
N GLU A 601 43.09 2.52 -22.93
CA GLU A 601 42.80 1.89 -21.64
C GLU A 601 42.86 2.93 -20.51
N ILE A 602 41.72 3.12 -19.84
CA ILE A 602 41.63 3.98 -18.65
C ILE A 602 42.05 3.17 -17.42
N ASN A 603 43.23 3.47 -16.89
CA ASN A 603 43.81 2.81 -15.72
C ASN A 603 43.55 3.60 -14.42
N GLY A 604 43.89 3.03 -13.27
CA GLY A 604 43.76 3.70 -11.96
C GLY A 604 42.35 3.69 -11.39
N GLN A 605 42.08 4.59 -10.44
CA GLN A 605 40.77 4.64 -9.78
C GLN A 605 39.72 5.30 -10.69
N ILE A 606 38.65 4.56 -10.99
CA ILE A 606 37.47 5.05 -11.71
C ILE A 606 36.34 5.30 -10.72
N LYS A 607 35.68 6.45 -10.83
CA LYS A 607 34.53 6.86 -10.05
C LYS A 607 33.38 7.20 -10.99
N ASP A 608 32.22 6.62 -10.74
CA ASP A 608 31.01 6.85 -11.54
C ASP A 608 29.98 7.56 -10.67
N THR A 609 29.67 8.81 -11.02
CA THR A 609 28.73 9.64 -10.25
C THR A 609 27.31 9.07 -10.24
N MET A 610 26.90 8.33 -11.27
CA MET A 610 25.61 7.63 -11.32
C MET A 610 25.54 6.55 -10.24
N ILE A 611 26.59 5.73 -10.14
CA ILE A 611 26.67 4.66 -9.12
C ILE A 611 26.83 5.28 -7.72
N MET A 612 27.64 6.33 -7.59
CA MET A 612 27.83 7.01 -6.31
C MET A 612 26.54 7.63 -5.79
N ASP A 613 25.70 8.22 -6.66
CA ASP A 613 24.37 8.71 -6.27
C ASP A 613 23.40 7.57 -5.92
N TYR A 614 23.43 6.46 -6.67
CA TYR A 614 22.66 5.25 -6.33
C TYR A 614 22.98 4.73 -4.93
N LEU A 615 24.25 4.78 -4.51
CA LEU A 615 24.66 4.41 -3.16
C LEU A 615 24.17 5.40 -2.09
N LEU A 616 23.94 6.66 -2.42
CA LEU A 616 23.37 7.63 -1.49
C LEU A 616 21.87 7.41 -1.27
N ASP A 617 21.13 7.09 -2.33
CA ASP A 617 19.68 6.90 -2.29
C ASP A 617 19.22 5.95 -3.42
N PRO A 618 19.12 4.64 -3.16
CA PRO A 618 18.76 3.66 -4.18
C PRO A 618 17.28 3.72 -4.59
N ASN A 619 16.45 4.53 -3.91
CA ASN A 619 15.03 4.68 -4.22
C ASN A 619 14.75 5.82 -5.21
N ARG A 620 15.78 6.54 -5.65
CA ARG A 620 15.62 7.64 -6.61
C ARG A 620 15.16 7.08 -7.96
N LYS A 621 14.11 7.68 -8.54
CA LYS A 621 13.52 7.26 -9.82
C LYS A 621 14.53 7.27 -10.99
N THR A 622 15.47 8.21 -10.98
CA THR A 622 16.50 8.38 -12.01
C THR A 622 17.79 8.85 -11.36
N HIS A 623 18.91 8.31 -11.83
CA HIS A 623 20.26 8.76 -11.49
C HIS A 623 20.93 9.46 -12.67
N GLY A 624 20.14 9.93 -13.64
CA GLY A 624 20.64 10.69 -14.78
C GLY A 624 21.31 11.99 -14.36
N LEU A 625 22.39 12.35 -15.06
CA LEU A 625 23.26 13.48 -14.72
C LEU A 625 22.46 14.77 -14.50
N LYS A 626 21.51 15.07 -15.39
CA LYS A 626 20.75 16.31 -15.42
C LYS A 626 19.89 16.43 -14.15
N GLU A 627 19.24 15.34 -13.77
CA GLU A 627 18.35 15.26 -12.62
C GLU A 627 19.13 15.33 -11.31
N ILE A 628 20.27 14.64 -11.21
CA ILE A 628 21.07 14.65 -9.99
C ILE A 628 21.88 15.95 -9.83
N SER A 629 22.28 16.62 -10.92
CA SER A 629 22.84 17.98 -10.89
C SER A 629 21.80 18.99 -10.40
N LYS A 630 20.56 18.88 -10.90
CA LYS A 630 19.45 19.73 -10.45
C LYS A 630 19.18 19.53 -8.97
N LEU A 631 19.15 18.28 -8.51
CA LEU A 631 18.87 17.95 -7.13
C LEU A 631 19.97 18.42 -6.17
N HIS A 632 21.23 18.04 -6.44
CA HIS A 632 22.32 18.17 -5.48
C HIS A 632 23.06 19.49 -5.57
N LEU A 633 23.17 20.04 -6.78
CA LEU A 633 23.91 21.27 -7.04
C LEU A 633 22.99 22.47 -7.28
N GLY A 634 21.67 22.24 -7.42
CA GLY A 634 20.76 23.29 -7.83
C GLY A 634 21.10 23.82 -9.23
N TYR A 635 21.62 22.97 -10.11
CA TYR A 635 22.06 23.36 -11.45
C TYR A 635 21.23 22.68 -12.54
N CYS A 636 20.68 23.45 -13.49
CA CYS A 636 19.88 22.92 -14.59
C CYS A 636 20.70 22.94 -15.89
N GLN A 637 21.15 21.76 -16.32
CA GLN A 637 21.94 21.56 -17.55
C GLN A 637 21.07 21.68 -18.80
N VAL A 638 21.72 21.99 -19.93
CA VAL A 638 21.09 21.91 -21.26
C VAL A 638 20.84 20.44 -21.59
N ASN A 639 19.65 20.13 -22.11
CA ASN A 639 19.33 18.76 -22.54
C ASN A 639 19.92 18.46 -23.92
N TYR A 640 20.26 17.19 -24.16
CA TYR A 640 20.82 16.74 -25.45
C TYR A 640 19.92 17.13 -26.64
N GLU A 641 18.60 16.94 -26.53
CA GLU A 641 17.65 17.32 -27.58
C GLU A 641 17.58 18.83 -27.82
N GLU A 642 17.72 19.63 -26.76
CA GLU A 642 17.75 21.10 -26.84
C GLU A 642 19.02 21.60 -27.55
N MET A 643 20.15 20.94 -27.31
CA MET A 643 21.40 21.20 -28.02
C MET A 643 21.30 20.81 -29.50
N LEU A 644 20.75 19.63 -29.81
CA LEU A 644 20.63 19.15 -31.19
C LEU A 644 19.68 20.01 -32.04
N LYS A 645 18.56 20.48 -31.47
CA LYS A 645 17.48 21.18 -32.21
C LYS A 645 17.02 20.39 -33.45
N GLY A 646 16.96 19.06 -33.33
CA GLY A 646 16.58 18.14 -34.40
C GLY A 646 17.63 17.86 -35.47
N LYS A 647 18.89 18.29 -35.27
CA LYS A 647 20.01 18.05 -36.18
C LYS A 647 20.87 16.86 -35.74
N SER A 648 21.73 16.35 -36.63
CA SER A 648 22.80 15.45 -36.23
C SER A 648 23.82 16.18 -35.36
N ILE A 649 24.44 15.49 -34.41
CA ILE A 649 25.52 16.05 -33.58
C ILE A 649 26.68 16.61 -34.43
N LYS A 650 26.91 16.05 -35.62
CA LYS A 650 27.91 16.54 -36.59
C LYS A 650 27.59 17.93 -37.16
N GLU A 651 26.32 18.33 -37.13
CA GLU A 651 25.79 19.58 -37.71
C GLU A 651 25.64 20.70 -36.67
N VAL A 652 25.80 20.39 -35.37
CA VAL A 652 25.71 21.37 -34.28
C VAL A 652 26.93 22.31 -34.34
N PRO A 653 26.79 23.65 -34.18
CA PRO A 653 27.94 24.55 -34.08
C PRO A 653 28.95 24.10 -33.01
N ILE A 654 30.26 24.24 -33.28
CA ILE A 654 31.29 23.72 -32.37
C ILE A 654 31.25 24.40 -30.99
N GLU A 655 30.84 25.66 -30.94
CA GLU A 655 30.64 26.41 -29.70
C GLU A 655 29.47 25.85 -28.88
N GLU A 656 28.36 25.48 -29.52
CA GLU A 656 27.21 24.86 -28.83
C GLU A 656 27.57 23.46 -28.29
N LEU A 657 28.26 22.64 -29.10
CA LEU A 657 28.76 21.33 -28.66
C LEU A 657 29.75 21.48 -27.49
N THR A 658 30.63 22.49 -27.55
CA THR A 658 31.61 22.75 -26.48
C THR A 658 30.93 23.11 -25.17
N ASN A 659 29.93 23.98 -25.22
CA ASN A 659 29.18 24.37 -24.03
C ASN A 659 28.50 23.16 -23.40
N TYR A 660 27.83 22.33 -24.20
CA TYR A 660 27.16 21.12 -23.72
C TYR A 660 28.15 20.10 -23.12
N ALA A 661 29.17 19.69 -23.87
CA ALA A 661 30.11 18.66 -23.43
C ALA A 661 30.94 19.10 -22.20
N CYS A 662 31.37 20.37 -22.17
CA CYS A 662 32.08 20.91 -21.02
C CYS A 662 31.17 21.10 -19.80
N GLU A 663 29.91 21.46 -19.99
CA GLU A 663 28.91 21.53 -18.92
C GLU A 663 28.69 20.14 -18.31
N ASP A 664 28.48 19.10 -19.12
CA ASP A 664 28.31 17.72 -18.65
C ASP A 664 29.52 17.23 -17.85
N THR A 665 30.74 17.49 -18.33
CA THR A 665 31.97 17.08 -17.65
C THR A 665 32.22 17.88 -16.35
N ASP A 666 31.91 19.18 -16.34
CA ASP A 666 32.06 20.05 -15.16
C ASP A 666 31.02 19.73 -14.07
N GLN A 667 29.77 19.48 -14.44
CA GLN A 667 28.77 19.00 -13.48
C GLN A 667 29.14 17.62 -12.93
N THR A 668 29.67 16.73 -13.75
CA THR A 668 30.21 15.43 -13.31
C THR A 668 31.34 15.60 -12.28
N PHE A 669 32.27 16.53 -12.53
CA PHE A 669 33.34 16.86 -11.58
C PHE A 669 32.81 17.40 -10.24
N GLN A 670 31.85 18.33 -10.30
CA GLN A 670 31.23 18.93 -9.12
C GLN A 670 30.42 17.93 -8.30
N LEU A 671 29.61 17.10 -8.97
CA LEU A 671 28.83 16.04 -8.34
C LEU A 671 29.72 15.03 -7.65
N TYR A 672 30.84 14.63 -8.26
CA TYR A 672 31.79 13.75 -7.61
C TYR A 672 32.27 14.32 -6.28
N HIS A 673 32.69 15.58 -6.25
CA HIS A 673 33.14 16.20 -5.00
C HIS A 673 32.01 16.30 -3.97
N TYR A 674 30.80 16.68 -4.38
CA TYR A 674 29.63 16.75 -3.51
C TYR A 674 29.28 15.37 -2.93
N ILE A 675 29.06 14.37 -3.78
CA ILE A 675 28.62 13.02 -3.39
C ILE A 675 29.72 12.31 -2.58
N ASN A 676 30.99 12.45 -2.96
CA ASN A 676 32.10 11.85 -2.21
C ASN A 676 32.18 12.40 -0.79
N ASN A 677 31.93 13.71 -0.59
CA ASN A 677 31.86 14.30 0.75
C ASN A 677 30.67 13.75 1.54
N GLN A 678 29.50 13.58 0.91
CA GLN A 678 28.32 13.00 1.56
C GLN A 678 28.55 11.55 1.99
N LEU A 679 29.08 10.71 1.09
CA LEU A 679 29.37 9.30 1.37
C LEU A 679 30.39 9.14 2.51
N ASN A 680 31.43 9.98 2.55
CA ASN A 680 32.43 9.93 3.61
C ASN A 680 31.93 10.45 4.96
N SER A 681 30.84 11.24 5.00
CA SER A 681 30.24 11.74 6.24
C SER A 681 29.28 10.75 6.92
N LYS A 682 28.88 9.69 6.21
CA LYS A 682 27.97 8.63 6.69
C LYS A 682 28.69 7.35 7.14
N LEU A 683 30.02 7.32 7.02
CA LEU A 683 30.92 6.30 7.55
C LEU A 683 31.59 6.82 8.82
#